data_AF-N9QLA0-F1
#
_entry.id   AF-N9QLA0-F1
#
_cell.length_a   1.000
_cell.length_b   1.000
_cell.length_c   1.000
_cell.angle_alpha   90.00
_cell.angle_beta   90.00
_cell.angle_gamma   90.00
#
_symmetry.space_group_name_H-M   'P 1'
#
loop_
_entity.id
_entity.type
_entity.pdbx_description
1 polymer ?
#
loop_
_entity_poly.entity_id
_entity_poly.type
_entity_poly.pdbx_seq_one_letter_code
_entity_poly.pdbx_strand_id
1 'polypeptide(L)'
;MLERKVKEFLKFWPIDRLKDLTLEHYHQAKNKECFITQIDSFDPTQGDPTFACYFDIWEPIGLGDNDKYHNEKPYSWNKRLGDDASLAFETLKQEILEIVDAAQRRDLKAIDQIQFTKGLKWTIAFLYQDFNDPFIIPIVSKVNTKRIGYDHLYPKLPLPEFLPLLLADKGEQQFFPYVEKLFAMVRKGYLDNKQKKQQTEELMDEVMTQQPLNRILFGAAGTGKTFHTINHALSIIENKTLESLENEDRTVLKKRFDEYKSQGQIKFVTFHQSFSYEDFVEGIRAETDDKGNLKYPVKAGVFKEIVELAKGNVQSNIEDEIDLSNKKVWKMSLGKAGIEDDLYRSCLDNNVILLGWGDAVNFSKCENIQFIKSKLAEVNYPKDSEDTAAGYVNTFKNKIQNGDLVVITDGNLKFRAIAEVTGNYEYDENQEFGYHQLRKVNWLKTFSPSLKNEDYFKKIFSQSTVYNLENAVDKSKLSALLQPEAKHSSNLENKYVLIVDEINRGNISRIFGELITLIEASKREGADEALSVTLPYSKKEFCVPDNVYLIGTMNSSDRSLTGLDIALRRRFTFIEMPPKPELLNDVNVEDVDVQQLLTVINQRIEVLLDRDHCIGHANFMSLKDQPTLQNLADIFKQRIIPQLQEYFFDDWSKINMVLNANGMLKPKVVEKSALFPNVDTGSEGFFEDQKTWELVDSTFDSIESFTKIIKH
;
A
#
# COMPACT_ATOMS: atom_id res chain seq x y z
N MET A 1 -11.93 34.76 35.95
CA MET A 1 -13.13 33.94 35.62
C MET A 1 -13.20 32.66 36.47
N LEU A 2 -12.07 31.97 36.65
CA LEU A 2 -11.87 30.78 37.46
C LEU A 2 -12.24 30.97 38.93
N GLU A 3 -11.86 32.08 39.56
CA GLU A 3 -12.22 32.37 40.96
C GLU A 3 -13.74 32.34 41.19
N ARG A 4 -14.50 33.02 40.32
CA ARG A 4 -15.96 33.01 40.37
C ARG A 4 -16.51 31.59 40.20
N LYS A 5 -15.96 30.83 39.26
CA LYS A 5 -16.36 29.45 38.97
C LYS A 5 -16.11 28.52 40.17
N VAL A 6 -14.96 28.65 40.84
CA VAL A 6 -14.65 27.92 42.08
C VAL A 6 -15.63 28.29 43.19
N LYS A 7 -15.93 29.59 43.37
CA LYS A 7 -16.92 30.06 44.36
C LYS A 7 -18.32 29.51 44.09
N GLU A 8 -18.76 29.49 42.83
CA GLU A 8 -20.05 28.90 42.43
C GLU A 8 -20.08 27.39 42.69
N PHE A 9 -18.99 26.68 42.35
CA PHE A 9 -18.85 25.25 42.64
C PHE A 9 -18.95 24.95 44.14
N LEU A 10 -18.18 25.65 44.98
CA LEU A 10 -18.17 25.44 46.44
C LEU A 10 -19.48 25.88 47.12
N LYS A 11 -20.21 26.82 46.53
CA LYS A 11 -21.56 27.18 46.98
C LYS A 11 -22.54 26.04 46.74
N PHE A 12 -22.39 25.32 45.63
CA PHE A 12 -23.25 24.20 45.29
C PHE A 12 -22.81 22.90 45.99
N TRP A 13 -21.51 22.68 46.14
CA TRP A 13 -20.90 21.54 46.83
C TRP A 13 -20.03 22.00 48.01
N PRO A 14 -20.63 22.45 49.12
CA PRO A 14 -19.88 22.67 50.35
C PRO A 14 -19.45 21.33 50.98
N ILE A 15 -18.41 21.35 51.81
CA ILE A 15 -17.86 20.14 52.48
C ILE A 15 -18.95 19.36 53.22
N ASP A 16 -19.87 20.05 53.90
CA ASP A 16 -20.97 19.39 54.61
C ASP A 16 -21.93 18.65 53.66
N ARG A 17 -22.16 19.17 52.45
CA ARG A 17 -22.97 18.48 51.43
C ARG A 17 -22.26 17.24 50.88
N LEU A 18 -20.92 17.18 50.88
CA LEU A 18 -20.19 15.97 50.49
C LEU A 18 -20.39 14.82 51.47
N LYS A 19 -20.59 15.10 52.76
CA LYS A 19 -20.88 14.07 53.76
C LYS A 19 -22.22 13.37 53.49
N ASP A 20 -23.16 14.09 52.88
CA ASP A 20 -24.48 13.58 52.50
C ASP A 20 -24.57 13.27 50.99
N LEU A 21 -23.42 13.14 50.30
CA LEU A 21 -23.39 12.83 48.87
C LEU A 21 -24.04 11.47 48.62
N THR A 22 -24.92 11.43 47.61
CA THR A 22 -25.57 10.21 47.11
C THR A 22 -25.07 9.88 45.71
N LEU A 23 -25.31 8.66 45.24
CA LEU A 23 -24.84 8.22 43.92
C LEU A 23 -25.45 9.06 42.77
N GLU A 24 -26.71 9.47 42.87
CA GLU A 24 -27.37 10.35 41.90
C GLU A 24 -26.76 11.77 41.89
N HIS A 25 -26.37 12.28 43.06
CA HIS A 25 -25.65 13.55 43.17
C HIS A 25 -24.24 13.46 42.58
N TYR A 26 -23.62 12.29 42.65
CA TYR A 26 -22.29 12.01 42.15
C TYR A 26 -22.26 11.90 40.62
N HIS A 27 -23.09 11.03 40.04
CA HIS A 27 -23.21 10.81 38.60
C HIS A 27 -24.67 10.53 38.22
N GLN A 28 -25.19 11.27 37.25
CA GLN A 28 -26.42 10.91 36.54
C GLN A 28 -26.24 11.20 35.04
N ALA A 29 -26.56 10.23 34.18
CA ALA A 29 -26.37 10.40 32.74
C ALA A 29 -27.13 11.62 32.22
N LYS A 30 -26.46 12.43 31.38
CA LYS A 30 -27.00 13.67 30.79
C LYS A 30 -27.34 14.78 31.80
N ASN A 31 -27.07 14.62 33.09
CA ASN A 31 -27.20 15.67 34.09
C ASN A 31 -25.86 16.41 34.24
N LYS A 32 -25.85 17.71 33.90
CA LYS A 32 -24.63 18.54 33.97
C LYS A 32 -24.39 19.14 35.36
N GLU A 33 -25.31 18.95 36.30
CA GLU A 33 -25.24 19.51 37.65
C GLU A 33 -24.65 18.52 38.66
N CYS A 34 -24.37 17.29 38.26
CA CYS A 34 -23.70 16.29 39.09
C CYS A 34 -22.28 16.71 39.46
N PHE A 35 -21.82 16.23 40.60
CA PHE A 35 -20.51 16.57 41.18
C PHE A 35 -19.37 16.39 40.17
N ILE A 36 -19.34 15.25 39.48
CA ILE A 36 -18.26 14.92 38.53
C ILE A 36 -18.25 15.81 37.29
N THR A 37 -19.43 16.16 36.75
CA THR A 37 -19.53 16.95 35.52
C THR A 37 -19.12 18.39 35.80
N GLN A 38 -19.41 18.87 37.01
CA GLN A 38 -18.92 20.15 37.47
C GLN A 38 -17.41 20.14 37.75
N ILE A 39 -16.84 19.05 38.28
CA ILE A 39 -15.38 18.87 38.41
C ILE A 39 -14.69 18.85 37.04
N ASP A 40 -15.21 18.09 36.08
CA ASP A 40 -14.66 17.95 34.73
C ASP A 40 -14.56 19.30 34.02
N SER A 41 -15.50 20.20 34.31
CA SER A 41 -15.48 21.56 33.78
C SER A 41 -14.22 22.36 34.18
N PHE A 42 -13.45 21.94 35.18
CA PHE A 42 -12.16 22.55 35.56
C PHE A 42 -10.96 21.98 34.80
N ASP A 43 -11.16 21.07 33.84
CA ASP A 43 -10.08 20.61 32.95
C ASP A 43 -9.53 21.79 32.12
N PRO A 44 -8.20 22.04 32.15
CA PRO A 44 -7.58 23.13 31.41
C PRO A 44 -7.68 23.02 29.88
N THR A 45 -7.94 21.83 29.33
CA THR A 45 -8.01 21.56 27.87
C THR A 45 -9.35 21.95 27.23
N GLN A 46 -10.45 22.01 28.01
CA GLN A 46 -11.81 22.36 27.55
C GLN A 46 -12.31 21.60 26.29
N GLY A 47 -11.96 20.32 26.16
CA GLY A 47 -12.55 19.42 25.15
C GLY A 47 -13.97 18.97 25.52
N ASP A 48 -14.64 18.25 24.60
CA ASP A 48 -15.87 17.51 24.90
C ASP A 48 -15.66 16.62 26.14
N PRO A 49 -16.66 16.47 27.03
CA PRO A 49 -16.53 15.67 28.25
C PRO A 49 -16.15 14.23 27.89
N THR A 50 -14.88 13.88 28.06
CA THR A 50 -14.34 12.59 27.60
C THR A 50 -14.58 11.44 28.57
N PHE A 51 -15.24 11.66 29.70
CA PHE A 51 -15.01 10.79 30.85
C PHE A 51 -16.31 10.42 31.57
N ALA A 52 -16.96 9.34 31.15
CA ALA A 52 -17.78 8.56 32.08
C ALA A 52 -16.88 7.54 32.83
N CYS A 53 -15.96 6.89 32.11
CA CYS A 53 -15.15 5.77 32.58
C CYS A 53 -13.90 6.10 33.43
N TYR A 54 -13.66 7.37 33.79
CA TYR A 54 -12.50 7.78 34.62
C TYR A 54 -12.88 8.13 36.06
N PHE A 55 -14.18 8.08 36.37
CA PHE A 55 -14.73 8.43 37.67
C PHE A 55 -14.92 7.22 38.59
N ASP A 56 -14.38 6.06 38.19
CA ASP A 56 -14.47 4.75 38.85
C ASP A 56 -15.90 4.26 39.16
N ILE A 57 -16.97 5.06 38.98
CA ILE A 57 -18.37 4.66 38.92
C ILE A 57 -19.15 5.56 37.94
N TRP A 58 -19.95 4.99 37.03
CA TRP A 58 -20.73 5.72 36.02
C TRP A 58 -21.92 4.92 35.48
N GLU A 59 -22.83 5.56 34.75
CA GLU A 59 -23.90 4.84 34.02
C GLU A 59 -23.40 4.38 32.64
N PRO A 60 -23.31 3.07 32.37
CA PRO A 60 -22.75 2.57 31.11
C PRO A 60 -23.74 2.68 29.94
N ILE A 61 -23.21 3.04 28.76
CA ILE A 61 -23.98 3.11 27.51
C ILE A 61 -24.29 1.69 26.97
N GLY A 62 -23.46 0.70 27.32
CA GLY A 62 -23.64 -0.72 27.03
C GLY A 62 -22.91 -1.59 28.07
N LEU A 63 -23.38 -2.82 28.28
CA LEU A 63 -22.73 -3.77 29.19
C LEU A 63 -21.77 -4.64 28.36
N GLY A 64 -20.48 -4.44 28.54
CA GLY A 64 -19.43 -5.36 28.08
C GLY A 64 -18.73 -5.98 29.28
N ASP A 65 -17.96 -7.05 29.09
CA ASP A 65 -17.12 -7.58 30.16
C ASP A 65 -15.81 -6.78 30.25
N ASN A 66 -15.48 -6.29 31.45
CA ASN A 66 -14.25 -5.57 31.72
C ASN A 66 -13.62 -6.09 33.00
N ASP A 67 -12.38 -6.56 32.93
CA ASP A 67 -11.68 -7.14 34.09
C ASP A 67 -11.49 -6.16 35.24
N LYS A 68 -11.49 -4.84 34.97
CA LYS A 68 -11.28 -3.79 35.96
C LYS A 68 -12.57 -3.24 36.59
N TYR A 69 -13.73 -3.48 35.97
CA TYR A 69 -14.99 -2.89 36.40
C TYR A 69 -16.10 -3.95 36.54
N HIS A 70 -16.89 -3.87 37.59
CA HIS A 70 -18.22 -4.50 37.61
C HIS A 70 -19.12 -3.68 36.67
N ASN A 71 -19.74 -4.33 35.69
CA ASN A 71 -20.67 -3.70 34.76
C ASN A 71 -22.07 -4.24 35.02
N GLU A 72 -22.85 -3.53 35.84
CA GLU A 72 -24.24 -3.84 36.10
C GLU A 72 -25.12 -2.65 35.66
N LYS A 73 -26.39 -2.86 35.33
CA LYS A 73 -27.31 -1.72 35.17
C LYS A 73 -27.96 -1.43 36.52
N PRO A 74 -27.98 -0.15 36.97
CA PRO A 74 -27.73 1.06 36.19
C PRO A 74 -26.28 1.60 36.21
N TYR A 75 -25.36 1.01 36.98
CA TYR A 75 -24.00 1.55 37.16
C TYR A 75 -22.88 0.53 36.89
N SER A 76 -21.82 1.00 36.24
CA SER A 76 -20.52 0.35 36.17
C SER A 76 -19.57 0.95 37.19
N TRP A 77 -18.81 0.15 37.93
CA TRP A 77 -17.82 0.64 38.91
C TRP A 77 -16.55 -0.20 38.98
N ASN A 78 -15.45 0.39 39.47
CA ASN A 78 -14.15 -0.25 39.55
C ASN A 78 -14.18 -1.32 40.65
N LYS A 79 -13.71 -2.54 40.35
CA LYS A 79 -13.75 -3.67 41.29
C LYS A 79 -13.03 -3.39 42.61
N ARG A 80 -12.06 -2.47 42.62
CA ARG A 80 -11.36 -2.05 43.85
C ARG A 80 -12.27 -1.40 44.90
N LEU A 81 -13.40 -0.83 44.46
CA LEU A 81 -14.25 -0.01 45.31
C LEU A 81 -15.24 -0.86 46.14
N GLY A 82 -15.54 -2.08 45.69
CA GLY A 82 -16.47 -2.97 46.37
C GLY A 82 -17.22 -3.89 45.41
N ASP A 83 -17.93 -4.86 45.99
CA ASP A 83 -18.64 -5.91 45.26
C ASP A 83 -20.00 -5.47 44.70
N ASP A 84 -20.55 -4.35 45.18
CA ASP A 84 -21.81 -3.77 44.72
C ASP A 84 -21.71 -2.24 44.56
N ALA A 85 -22.62 -1.65 43.77
CA ALA A 85 -22.60 -0.23 43.45
C ALA A 85 -22.72 0.69 44.68
N SER A 86 -23.42 0.26 45.74
CA SER A 86 -23.60 1.07 46.95
C SER A 86 -22.32 1.08 47.77
N LEU A 87 -21.72 -0.09 48.00
CA LEU A 87 -20.42 -0.20 48.66
C LEU A 87 -19.33 0.54 47.87
N ALA A 88 -19.33 0.38 46.55
CA ALA A 88 -18.38 1.07 45.68
C ALA A 88 -18.49 2.59 45.77
N PHE A 89 -19.72 3.10 45.82
CA PHE A 89 -19.97 4.51 46.00
C PHE A 89 -19.54 5.01 47.39
N GLU A 90 -19.81 4.27 48.47
CA GLU A 90 -19.37 4.65 49.82
C GLU A 90 -17.84 4.69 49.94
N THR A 91 -17.13 3.71 49.37
CA THR A 91 -15.66 3.72 49.30
C THR A 91 -15.16 4.94 48.53
N LEU A 92 -15.75 5.23 47.38
CA LEU A 92 -15.39 6.37 46.55
C LEU A 92 -15.66 7.72 47.25
N LYS A 93 -16.80 7.84 47.93
CA LYS A 93 -17.16 8.99 48.74
C LYS A 93 -16.17 9.20 49.88
N GLN A 94 -15.76 8.13 50.53
CA GLN A 94 -14.74 8.18 51.59
C GLN A 94 -13.40 8.67 51.03
N GLU A 95 -12.95 8.16 49.87
CA GLU A 95 -11.73 8.65 49.21
C GLU A 95 -11.82 10.15 48.86
N ILE A 96 -12.99 10.62 48.40
CA ILE A 96 -13.22 12.05 48.13
C ILE A 96 -13.09 12.87 49.42
N LEU A 97 -13.69 12.42 50.52
CA LEU A 97 -13.60 13.09 51.82
C LEU A 97 -12.15 13.10 52.35
N GLU A 98 -11.40 12.03 52.14
CA GLU A 98 -9.96 11.95 52.49
C GLU A 98 -9.12 12.93 51.67
N ILE A 99 -9.42 13.09 50.37
CA ILE A 99 -8.76 14.10 49.52
C ILE A 99 -9.04 15.51 50.05
N VAL A 100 -10.30 15.80 50.40
CA VAL A 100 -10.72 17.10 50.94
C VAL A 100 -10.04 17.37 52.29
N ASP A 101 -10.02 16.41 53.20
CA ASP A 101 -9.34 16.53 54.49
C ASP A 101 -7.82 16.76 54.31
N ALA A 102 -7.17 15.98 53.46
CA ALA A 102 -5.74 16.14 53.18
C ALA A 102 -5.43 17.50 52.53
N ALA A 103 -6.33 18.03 51.69
CA ALA A 103 -6.22 19.36 51.14
C ALA A 103 -6.33 20.45 52.21
N GLN A 104 -7.28 20.33 53.15
CA GLN A 104 -7.44 21.25 54.27
C GLN A 104 -6.24 21.23 55.22
N ARG A 105 -5.60 20.06 55.41
CA ARG A 105 -4.37 19.89 56.21
C ARG A 105 -3.08 20.25 55.49
N ARG A 106 -3.14 20.62 54.21
CA ARG A 106 -1.98 20.92 53.35
C ARG A 106 -1.00 19.76 53.15
N ASP A 107 -1.52 18.53 53.11
CA ASP A 107 -0.71 17.32 53.05
C ASP A 107 -0.65 16.75 51.62
N LEU A 108 0.28 17.27 50.82
CA LEU A 108 0.49 16.82 49.44
C LEU A 108 0.85 15.33 49.34
N LYS A 109 1.55 14.78 50.35
CA LYS A 109 1.94 13.37 50.35
C LYS A 109 0.75 12.46 50.60
N ALA A 110 -0.12 12.82 51.56
CA ALA A 110 -1.38 12.11 51.77
C ALA A 110 -2.25 12.15 50.51
N ILE A 111 -2.40 13.31 49.85
CA ILE A 111 -3.14 13.41 48.59
C ILE A 111 -2.52 12.48 47.53
N ASP A 112 -1.20 12.47 47.35
CA ASP A 112 -0.55 11.63 46.32
C ASP A 112 -0.74 10.13 46.56
N GLN A 113 -0.87 9.70 47.83
CA GLN A 113 -1.04 8.29 48.23
C GLN A 113 -2.48 7.76 48.09
N ILE A 114 -3.50 8.63 48.12
CA ILE A 114 -4.90 8.21 47.99
C ILE A 114 -5.11 7.54 46.62
N GLN A 115 -5.69 6.35 46.63
CA GLN A 115 -5.95 5.52 45.46
C GLN A 115 -7.16 6.05 44.68
N PHE A 116 -7.02 7.17 43.97
CA PHE A 116 -8.07 7.80 43.18
C PHE A 116 -7.51 8.22 41.81
N THR A 117 -8.37 8.36 40.79
CA THR A 117 -7.96 8.81 39.45
C THR A 117 -7.12 10.09 39.53
N LYS A 118 -5.86 9.98 39.12
CA LYS A 118 -4.82 10.99 39.39
C LYS A 118 -5.23 12.42 39.03
N GLY A 119 -5.71 12.65 37.81
CA GLY A 119 -6.11 13.99 37.37
C GLY A 119 -7.22 14.58 38.25
N LEU A 120 -8.28 13.79 38.46
CA LEU A 120 -9.45 14.19 39.24
C LEU A 120 -9.13 14.40 40.72
N LYS A 121 -8.31 13.54 41.30
CA LYS A 121 -7.81 13.65 42.68
C LYS A 121 -7.22 15.02 42.96
N TRP A 122 -6.30 15.46 42.09
CA TRP A 122 -5.63 16.74 42.24
C TRP A 122 -6.55 17.94 41.90
N THR A 123 -7.56 17.76 41.04
CA THR A 123 -8.61 18.76 40.81
C THR A 123 -9.52 18.93 42.03
N ILE A 124 -9.95 17.84 42.67
CA ILE A 124 -10.73 17.89 43.92
C ILE A 124 -9.92 18.59 45.01
N ALA A 125 -8.66 18.19 45.20
CA ALA A 125 -7.78 18.83 46.18
C ALA A 125 -7.57 20.33 45.89
N PHE A 126 -7.45 20.71 44.61
CA PHE A 126 -7.39 22.11 44.20
C PHE A 126 -8.65 22.89 44.59
N LEU A 127 -9.85 22.31 44.40
CA LEU A 127 -11.12 22.98 44.65
C LEU A 127 -11.38 23.19 46.14
N TYR A 128 -10.95 22.26 46.99
CA TYR A 128 -11.18 22.27 48.43
C TYR A 128 -9.97 22.71 49.26
N GLN A 129 -8.97 23.38 48.66
CA GLN A 129 -7.90 24.01 49.43
C GLN A 129 -8.35 25.34 50.07
N ASP A 130 -7.60 25.85 51.04
CA ASP A 130 -7.77 27.23 51.50
C ASP A 130 -7.19 28.21 50.48
N PHE A 131 -8.05 28.99 49.82
CA PHE A 131 -7.61 29.98 48.82
C PHE A 131 -7.01 31.26 49.42
N ASN A 132 -7.04 31.43 50.75
CA ASN A 132 -6.25 32.48 51.41
C ASN A 132 -4.76 32.09 51.51
N ASP A 133 -4.45 30.79 51.44
CA ASP A 133 -3.09 30.24 51.47
C ASP A 133 -2.96 29.03 50.51
N PRO A 134 -3.08 29.26 49.19
CA PRO A 134 -3.18 28.19 48.21
C PRO A 134 -1.82 27.47 48.04
N PHE A 135 -1.87 26.16 47.80
CA PHE A 135 -0.68 25.32 47.63
C PHE A 135 -0.80 24.28 46.50
N ILE A 136 -1.95 24.19 45.82
CA ILE A 136 -2.21 23.22 44.74
C ILE A 136 -2.56 23.94 43.44
N ILE A 137 -1.99 23.48 42.33
CA ILE A 137 -2.38 23.83 40.96
C ILE A 137 -2.64 22.51 40.20
N PRO A 138 -3.82 22.29 39.59
CA PRO A 138 -4.22 20.97 39.08
C PRO A 138 -3.65 20.69 37.67
N ILE A 139 -2.35 20.95 37.47
CA ILE A 139 -1.60 20.64 36.23
C ILE A 139 -0.60 19.54 36.55
N VAL A 140 -1.11 18.30 36.59
CA VAL A 140 -0.39 17.15 37.17
C VAL A 140 -0.07 16.03 36.18
N SER A 141 -0.44 16.21 34.91
CA SER A 141 -0.13 15.24 33.84
C SER A 141 1.17 15.62 33.13
N LYS A 142 1.96 14.61 32.75
CA LYS A 142 3.22 14.79 32.01
C LYS A 142 3.05 15.60 30.73
N VAL A 143 1.91 15.42 30.07
CA VAL A 143 1.58 16.13 28.83
C VAL A 143 1.32 17.62 29.12
N ASN A 144 0.55 17.93 30.16
CA ASN A 144 0.20 19.31 30.47
C ASN A 144 1.37 20.07 31.10
N THR A 145 2.20 19.44 31.93
CA THR A 145 3.43 20.06 32.45
C THR A 145 4.42 20.41 31.33
N LYS A 146 4.52 19.58 30.29
CA LYS A 146 5.30 19.90 29.08
C LYS A 146 4.74 21.13 28.35
N ARG A 147 3.41 21.25 28.21
CA ARG A 147 2.76 22.38 27.54
C ARG A 147 3.03 23.72 28.24
N ILE A 148 3.28 23.70 29.55
CA ILE A 148 3.63 24.90 30.32
C ILE A 148 5.15 25.08 30.53
N GLY A 149 6.00 24.24 29.91
CA GLY A 149 7.46 24.42 29.92
C GLY A 149 8.22 23.70 31.04
N TYR A 150 7.62 22.71 31.70
CA TYR A 150 8.19 21.99 32.85
C TYR A 150 8.53 20.52 32.55
N ASP A 151 8.78 20.20 31.29
CA ASP A 151 9.16 18.85 30.83
C ASP A 151 10.49 18.34 31.43
N HIS A 152 11.38 19.26 31.79
CA HIS A 152 12.66 18.97 32.40
C HIS A 152 12.56 18.58 33.89
N LEU A 153 11.48 18.98 34.59
CA LEU A 153 11.26 18.73 36.01
C LEU A 153 10.29 17.56 36.26
N TYR A 154 9.22 17.46 35.48
CA TYR A 154 8.26 16.37 35.59
C TYR A 154 8.37 15.46 34.36
N PRO A 155 8.73 14.16 34.50
CA PRO A 155 8.43 13.27 35.64
C PRO A 155 9.61 12.98 36.60
N LYS A 156 10.67 13.79 36.61
CA LYS A 156 11.85 13.52 37.46
C LYS A 156 11.61 13.75 38.94
N LEU A 157 10.60 14.55 39.30
CA LEU A 157 10.17 14.82 40.67
C LEU A 157 8.75 14.28 40.92
N PRO A 158 8.49 13.68 42.10
CA PRO A 158 7.13 13.39 42.58
C PRO A 158 6.26 14.67 42.62
N LEU A 159 4.93 14.52 42.48
CA LEU A 159 4.01 15.68 42.50
C LEU A 159 4.10 16.53 43.78
N PRO A 160 4.24 15.94 44.99
CA PRO A 160 4.43 16.73 46.21
C PRO A 160 5.67 17.63 46.20
N GLU A 161 6.68 17.31 45.40
CA GLU A 161 7.91 18.11 45.26
C GLU A 161 7.79 19.11 44.08
N PHE A 162 7.07 18.74 43.03
CA PHE A 162 6.86 19.59 41.85
C PHE A 162 5.89 20.76 42.10
N LEU A 163 4.77 20.51 42.80
CA LEU A 163 3.72 21.53 42.99
C LEU A 163 4.20 22.79 43.74
N PRO A 164 5.00 22.69 44.81
CA PRO A 164 5.59 23.87 45.46
C PRO A 164 6.48 24.70 44.52
N LEU A 165 7.24 24.04 43.63
CA LEU A 165 8.09 24.71 42.64
C LEU A 165 7.24 25.47 41.62
N LEU A 166 6.21 24.80 41.09
CA LEU A 166 5.28 25.43 40.15
C LEU A 166 4.58 26.64 40.77
N LEU A 167 4.22 26.56 42.05
CA LEU A 167 3.59 27.68 42.75
C LEU A 167 4.56 28.83 43.02
N ALA A 168 5.82 28.54 43.35
CA ALA A 168 6.84 29.56 43.57
C ALA A 168 7.06 30.44 42.32
N ASP A 169 6.96 29.85 41.12
CA ASP A 169 7.08 30.56 39.83
C ASP A 169 5.98 31.59 39.56
N LYS A 170 4.93 31.62 40.39
CA LYS A 170 3.94 32.70 40.38
C LYS A 170 4.59 34.06 40.65
N GLY A 171 5.60 34.12 41.53
CA GLY A 171 6.15 35.37 42.05
C GLY A 171 5.06 36.25 42.66
N GLU A 172 5.05 37.54 42.30
CA GLU A 172 4.11 38.56 42.79
C GLU A 172 2.70 38.47 42.18
N GLN A 173 2.46 37.60 41.20
CA GLN A 173 1.14 37.48 40.57
C GLN A 173 0.08 37.01 41.57
N GLN A 174 -1.17 37.45 41.38
CA GLN A 174 -2.30 36.89 42.13
C GLN A 174 -2.53 35.42 41.72
N PHE A 175 -3.00 34.59 42.66
CA PHE A 175 -3.13 33.14 42.46
C PHE A 175 -4.04 32.76 41.28
N PHE A 176 -5.29 33.22 41.27
CA PHE A 176 -6.23 32.85 40.20
C PHE A 176 -5.79 33.32 38.80
N PRO A 177 -5.32 34.57 38.60
CA PRO A 177 -4.77 34.99 37.31
C PRO A 177 -3.59 34.13 36.85
N TYR A 178 -2.71 33.71 37.76
CA TYR A 178 -1.59 32.83 37.43
C TYR A 178 -2.07 31.44 36.98
N VAL A 179 -3.01 30.84 37.70
CA VAL A 179 -3.59 29.54 37.31
C VAL A 179 -4.32 29.64 35.97
N GLU A 180 -5.09 30.72 35.75
CA GLU A 180 -5.76 30.97 34.46
C GLU A 180 -4.77 31.10 33.30
N LYS A 181 -3.63 31.76 33.53
CA LYS A 181 -2.54 31.84 32.54
C LYS A 181 -2.00 30.46 32.20
N LEU A 182 -1.73 29.61 33.20
CA LEU A 182 -1.25 28.25 32.95
C LEU A 182 -2.30 27.40 32.22
N PHE A 183 -3.58 27.53 32.58
CA PHE A 183 -4.68 26.85 31.88
C PHE A 183 -4.76 27.29 30.42
N ALA A 184 -4.60 28.59 30.14
CA ALA A 184 -4.57 29.11 28.78
C ALA A 184 -3.38 28.57 27.96
N MET A 185 -2.21 28.42 28.58
CA MET A 185 -1.04 27.80 27.94
C MET A 185 -1.27 26.32 27.62
N VAL A 186 -1.86 25.55 28.54
CA VAL A 186 -2.26 24.15 28.30
C VAL A 186 -3.26 24.07 27.15
N ARG A 187 -4.29 24.93 27.16
CA ARG A 187 -5.32 24.97 26.11
C ARG A 187 -4.72 25.32 24.76
N LYS A 188 -3.84 26.32 24.70
CA LYS A 188 -3.13 26.70 23.48
C LYS A 188 -2.32 25.52 22.93
N GLY A 189 -1.49 24.88 23.76
CA GLY A 189 -0.72 23.70 23.33
C GLY A 189 -1.59 22.49 22.95
N TYR A 190 -2.79 22.36 23.51
CA TYR A 190 -3.76 21.35 23.10
C TYR A 190 -4.37 21.67 21.72
N LEU A 191 -4.82 22.91 21.50
CA LEU A 191 -5.38 23.38 20.24
C LEU A 191 -4.33 23.38 19.11
N ASP A 192 -3.10 23.82 19.38
CA ASP A 192 -2.00 23.82 18.41
C ASP A 192 -1.66 22.41 17.93
N ASN A 193 -1.66 21.42 18.84
CA ASN A 193 -1.45 20.02 18.47
C ASN A 193 -2.63 19.43 17.68
N LYS A 194 -3.87 19.80 18.05
CA LYS A 194 -5.07 19.39 17.30
C LYS A 194 -5.07 19.96 15.89
N GLN A 195 -4.71 21.25 15.73
CA GLN A 195 -4.54 21.91 14.44
C GLN A 195 -3.40 21.32 13.63
N LYS A 196 -2.24 20.99 14.23
CA LYS A 196 -1.14 20.32 13.52
C LYS A 196 -1.53 18.93 13.04
N LYS A 197 -2.24 18.16 13.85
CA LYS A 197 -2.73 16.83 13.44
C LYS A 197 -3.70 16.95 12.27
N GLN A 198 -4.66 17.86 12.37
CA GLN A 198 -5.62 18.14 11.32
C GLN A 198 -4.97 18.70 10.05
N GLN A 199 -4.01 19.63 10.15
CA GLN A 199 -3.22 20.09 9.00
C GLN A 199 -2.37 18.98 8.39
N THR A 200 -1.82 18.06 9.20
CA THR A 200 -1.06 16.92 8.66
C THR A 200 -1.98 15.98 7.90
N GLU A 201 -3.17 15.71 8.43
CA GLU A 201 -4.20 14.91 7.78
C GLU A 201 -4.71 15.61 6.50
N GLU A 202 -5.00 16.92 6.54
CA GLU A 202 -5.43 17.73 5.40
C GLU A 202 -4.33 17.87 4.31
N LEU A 203 -3.05 18.05 4.68
CA LEU A 203 -1.93 18.03 3.74
C LEU A 203 -1.71 16.64 3.13
N MET A 204 -1.92 15.57 3.90
CA MET A 204 -1.87 14.20 3.37
C MET A 204 -3.04 13.96 2.41
N ASP A 205 -4.24 14.46 2.70
CA ASP A 205 -5.41 14.38 1.83
C ASP A 205 -5.28 15.26 0.56
N GLU A 206 -4.69 16.46 0.64
CA GLU A 206 -4.35 17.31 -0.51
C GLU A 206 -3.28 16.67 -1.42
N VAL A 207 -2.26 16.01 -0.84
CA VAL A 207 -1.25 15.27 -1.63
C VAL A 207 -1.85 14.00 -2.25
N MET A 208 -2.78 13.35 -1.56
CA MET A 208 -3.45 12.14 -2.04
C MET A 208 -4.52 12.43 -3.10
N THR A 209 -5.14 13.61 -3.09
CA THR A 209 -6.04 14.08 -4.15
C THR A 209 -5.30 14.37 -5.46
N GLN A 210 -3.98 14.59 -5.44
CA GLN A 210 -3.16 14.77 -6.64
C GLN A 210 -2.61 13.46 -7.27
N GLN A 211 -3.00 12.28 -6.79
CA GLN A 211 -2.64 10.97 -7.40
C GLN A 211 -1.16 10.91 -7.85
N PRO A 212 -0.18 10.89 -6.91
CA PRO A 212 1.23 11.00 -7.27
C PRO A 212 1.66 9.92 -8.29
N LEU A 213 2.45 10.35 -9.28
CA LEU A 213 2.95 9.51 -10.38
C LEU A 213 3.77 8.33 -9.87
N ASN A 214 4.57 8.55 -8.82
CA ASN A 214 5.39 7.51 -8.20
C ASN A 214 5.09 7.46 -6.70
N ARG A 215 4.73 6.28 -6.19
CA ARG A 215 4.46 6.06 -4.76
C ARG A 215 5.04 4.74 -4.26
N ILE A 216 5.39 4.69 -2.98
CA ILE A 216 5.87 3.48 -2.29
C ILE A 216 4.97 3.23 -1.08
N LEU A 217 4.33 2.06 -1.05
CA LEU A 217 3.63 1.54 0.12
C LEU A 217 4.67 0.87 1.01
N PHE A 218 4.91 1.40 2.21
CA PHE A 218 5.93 0.86 3.12
C PHE A 218 5.37 0.56 4.51
N GLY A 219 6.03 -0.34 5.23
CA GLY A 219 5.65 -0.73 6.59
C GLY A 219 6.10 -2.15 6.91
N ALA A 220 5.79 -2.59 8.12
CA ALA A 220 6.17 -3.91 8.61
C ALA A 220 5.56 -5.06 7.80
N ALA A 221 6.12 -6.26 7.89
CA ALA A 221 5.61 -7.43 7.18
C ALA A 221 4.17 -7.77 7.60
N GLY A 222 3.34 -8.18 6.63
CA GLY A 222 1.95 -8.58 6.91
C GLY A 222 0.94 -7.43 7.10
N THR A 223 1.29 -6.18 6.76
CA THR A 223 0.35 -5.04 6.82
C THR A 223 -0.51 -4.85 5.57
N GLY A 224 -0.45 -5.79 4.61
CA GLY A 224 -1.29 -5.76 3.42
C GLY A 224 -0.78 -4.89 2.26
N LYS A 225 0.46 -4.42 2.28
CA LYS A 225 1.04 -3.58 1.20
C LYS A 225 0.75 -4.11 -0.22
N THR A 226 1.18 -5.34 -0.50
CA THR A 226 0.96 -6.01 -1.80
C THR A 226 -0.53 -6.21 -2.08
N PHE A 227 -1.34 -6.50 -1.05
CA PHE A 227 -2.79 -6.61 -1.18
C PHE A 227 -3.44 -5.30 -1.63
N HIS A 228 -3.02 -4.17 -1.09
CA HIS A 228 -3.56 -2.85 -1.42
C HIS A 228 -3.07 -2.29 -2.77
N THR A 229 -2.02 -2.85 -3.38
CA THR A 229 -1.57 -2.42 -4.72
C THR A 229 -2.67 -2.47 -5.77
N ILE A 230 -3.62 -3.40 -5.64
CA ILE A 230 -4.80 -3.50 -6.51
C ILE A 230 -5.65 -2.22 -6.41
N ASN A 231 -6.01 -1.81 -5.20
CA ASN A 231 -6.82 -0.61 -4.97
C ASN A 231 -6.08 0.63 -5.47
N HIS A 232 -4.77 0.72 -5.23
CA HIS A 232 -3.97 1.83 -5.75
C HIS A 232 -3.91 1.86 -7.28
N ALA A 233 -3.70 0.72 -7.95
CA ALA A 233 -3.68 0.66 -9.41
C ALA A 233 -5.03 1.03 -10.02
N LEU A 234 -6.13 0.49 -9.48
CA LEU A 234 -7.49 0.82 -9.92
C LEU A 234 -7.83 2.28 -9.63
N SER A 235 -7.40 2.84 -8.50
CA SER A 235 -7.63 4.27 -8.18
C SER A 235 -7.03 5.18 -9.24
N ILE A 236 -5.87 4.81 -9.77
CA ILE A 236 -5.17 5.54 -10.82
C ILE A 236 -5.95 5.41 -12.12
N ILE A 237 -6.12 4.18 -12.62
CA ILE A 237 -6.70 3.87 -13.94
C ILE A 237 -8.14 4.35 -14.04
N GLU A 238 -8.97 4.09 -13.03
CA GLU A 238 -10.40 4.43 -13.03
C GLU A 238 -10.68 5.83 -12.47
N ASN A 239 -9.63 6.54 -12.03
CA ASN A 239 -9.76 7.86 -11.40
C ASN A 239 -10.73 7.89 -10.20
N LYS A 240 -10.73 6.83 -9.39
CA LYS A 240 -11.54 6.69 -8.18
C LYS A 240 -10.73 6.98 -6.92
N THR A 241 -11.40 7.37 -5.84
CA THR A 241 -10.76 7.48 -4.52
C THR A 241 -10.49 6.08 -3.95
N LEU A 242 -9.46 5.97 -3.09
CA LEU A 242 -9.16 4.70 -2.42
C LEU A 242 -10.31 4.26 -1.52
N GLU A 243 -10.94 5.19 -0.80
CA GLU A 243 -12.10 4.93 0.05
C GLU A 243 -13.28 4.35 -0.75
N SER A 244 -13.55 4.88 -1.96
CA SER A 244 -14.58 4.31 -2.82
C SER A 244 -14.28 2.86 -3.17
N LEU A 245 -13.02 2.52 -3.47
CA LEU A 245 -12.61 1.17 -3.84
C LEU A 245 -12.55 0.22 -2.64
N GLU A 246 -12.22 0.71 -1.45
CA GLU A 246 -12.20 -0.09 -0.21
C GLU A 246 -13.59 -0.61 0.18
N ASN A 247 -14.65 0.10 -0.22
CA ASN A 247 -16.04 -0.31 -0.02
C ASN A 247 -16.56 -1.28 -1.11
N GLU A 248 -15.80 -1.53 -2.17
CA GLU A 248 -16.19 -2.46 -3.23
C GLU A 248 -15.76 -3.91 -2.92
N ASP A 249 -16.49 -4.87 -3.47
CA ASP A 249 -16.18 -6.29 -3.30
C ASP A 249 -14.79 -6.65 -3.87
N ARG A 250 -14.03 -7.42 -3.09
CA ARG A 250 -12.64 -7.76 -3.42
C ARG A 250 -12.52 -8.61 -4.68
N THR A 251 -13.47 -9.51 -4.93
CA THR A 251 -13.44 -10.37 -6.13
C THR A 251 -13.69 -9.55 -7.39
N VAL A 252 -14.56 -8.54 -7.30
CA VAL A 252 -14.83 -7.58 -8.39
C VAL A 252 -13.60 -6.72 -8.67
N LEU A 253 -12.94 -6.19 -7.63
CA LEU A 253 -11.67 -5.45 -7.77
C LEU A 253 -10.59 -6.31 -8.44
N LYS A 254 -10.42 -7.57 -7.99
CA LYS A 254 -9.41 -8.48 -8.54
C LYS A 254 -9.67 -8.79 -10.01
N LYS A 255 -10.93 -9.00 -10.39
CA LYS A 255 -11.30 -9.26 -11.79
C LYS A 255 -10.95 -8.08 -12.69
N ARG A 256 -11.31 -6.84 -12.30
CA ARG A 256 -10.95 -5.63 -13.06
C ARG A 256 -9.45 -5.43 -13.15
N PHE A 257 -8.73 -5.67 -12.05
CA PHE A 257 -7.27 -5.63 -12.06
C PHE A 257 -6.66 -6.64 -13.05
N ASP A 258 -7.20 -7.86 -13.11
CA ASP A 258 -6.73 -8.88 -14.06
C ASP A 258 -7.08 -8.53 -15.51
N GLU A 259 -8.23 -7.90 -15.75
CA GLU A 259 -8.62 -7.35 -17.05
C GLU A 259 -7.60 -6.30 -17.51
N TYR A 260 -7.32 -5.27 -16.70
CA TYR A 260 -6.30 -4.26 -17.03
C TYR A 260 -4.89 -4.83 -17.16
N LYS A 261 -4.55 -5.85 -16.38
CA LYS A 261 -3.27 -6.57 -16.53
C LYS A 261 -3.20 -7.33 -17.86
N SER A 262 -4.29 -7.99 -18.27
CA SER A 262 -4.37 -8.71 -19.55
C SER A 262 -4.29 -7.77 -20.76
N GLN A 263 -4.81 -6.55 -20.63
CA GLN A 263 -4.72 -5.48 -21.62
C GLN A 263 -3.33 -4.80 -21.65
N GLY A 264 -2.45 -5.12 -20.70
CA GLY A 264 -1.11 -4.54 -20.61
C GLY A 264 -1.06 -3.17 -19.93
N GLN A 265 -2.19 -2.61 -19.49
CA GLN A 265 -2.23 -1.35 -18.72
C GLN A 265 -1.62 -1.50 -17.32
N ILE A 266 -1.65 -2.70 -16.75
CA ILE A 266 -0.95 -3.03 -15.50
C ILE A 266 0.16 -4.05 -15.77
N LYS A 267 1.38 -3.73 -15.34
CA LYS A 267 2.48 -4.70 -15.22
C LYS A 267 2.83 -4.88 -13.74
N PHE A 268 3.17 -6.11 -13.36
CA PHE A 268 3.55 -6.45 -11.98
C PHE A 268 4.87 -7.21 -12.02
N VAL A 269 5.86 -6.72 -11.28
CA VAL A 269 7.17 -7.37 -11.10
C VAL A 269 7.60 -7.32 -9.65
N THR A 270 8.47 -8.24 -9.27
CA THR A 270 9.07 -8.31 -7.93
C THR A 270 10.57 -8.15 -8.06
N PHE A 271 11.16 -7.23 -7.30
CA PHE A 271 12.62 -7.06 -7.29
C PHE A 271 13.28 -8.12 -6.40
N HIS A 272 14.46 -8.56 -6.84
CA HIS A 272 15.33 -9.48 -6.10
C HIS A 272 16.79 -9.10 -6.36
N GLN A 273 17.72 -9.65 -5.58
CA GLN A 273 19.14 -9.26 -5.65
C GLN A 273 19.77 -9.42 -7.04
N SER A 274 19.33 -10.43 -7.81
CA SER A 274 19.79 -10.66 -9.18
C SER A 274 19.05 -9.85 -10.26
N PHE A 275 18.05 -9.06 -9.90
CA PHE A 275 17.24 -8.29 -10.86
C PHE A 275 18.08 -7.10 -11.35
N SER A 276 18.11 -6.90 -12.65
CA SER A 276 19.10 -6.05 -13.31
C SER A 276 18.48 -5.02 -14.25
N TYR A 277 19.32 -4.11 -14.74
CA TYR A 277 18.92 -3.15 -15.79
C TYR A 277 18.40 -3.87 -17.03
N GLU A 278 19.00 -5.01 -17.37
CA GLU A 278 18.67 -5.82 -18.54
C GLU A 278 17.27 -6.44 -18.46
N ASP A 279 16.75 -6.63 -17.25
CA ASP A 279 15.40 -7.15 -17.00
C ASP A 279 14.35 -6.03 -16.94
N PHE A 280 14.78 -4.84 -16.50
CA PHE A 280 13.89 -3.69 -16.26
C PHE A 280 13.75 -2.79 -17.48
N VAL A 281 14.85 -2.45 -18.14
CA VAL A 281 14.90 -1.45 -19.21
C VAL A 281 15.14 -2.10 -20.56
N GLU A 282 16.34 -2.62 -20.80
CA GLU A 282 16.63 -3.40 -22.01
C GLU A 282 17.92 -4.19 -21.84
N GLY A 283 17.98 -5.36 -22.46
CA GLY A 283 19.11 -6.25 -22.36
C GLY A 283 19.31 -7.10 -23.61
N ILE A 284 20.55 -7.50 -23.85
CA ILE A 284 20.90 -8.44 -24.92
C ILE A 284 20.51 -9.85 -24.47
N ARG A 285 19.74 -10.56 -25.31
CA ARG A 285 19.36 -11.96 -25.06
C ARG A 285 19.85 -12.84 -26.20
N ALA A 286 20.38 -14.01 -25.86
CA ALA A 286 20.73 -15.02 -26.85
C ALA A 286 19.46 -15.69 -27.38
N GLU A 287 19.28 -15.71 -28.69
CA GLU A 287 18.23 -16.45 -29.38
C GLU A 287 18.85 -17.31 -30.48
N THR A 288 18.29 -18.49 -30.70
CA THR A 288 18.71 -19.36 -31.80
C THR A 288 17.74 -19.16 -32.95
N ASP A 289 18.27 -18.83 -34.14
CA ASP A 289 17.43 -18.76 -35.33
C ASP A 289 17.02 -20.15 -35.83
N ASP A 290 16.09 -20.21 -36.78
CA ASP A 290 15.56 -21.47 -37.35
C ASP A 290 16.65 -22.35 -38.01
N LYS A 291 17.88 -21.83 -38.19
CA LYS A 291 19.04 -22.53 -38.76
C LYS A 291 20.06 -22.96 -37.71
N GLY A 292 19.78 -22.74 -36.42
CA GLY A 292 20.68 -23.09 -35.32
C GLY A 292 21.76 -22.05 -35.02
N ASN A 293 21.73 -20.87 -35.64
CA ASN A 293 22.71 -19.81 -35.37
C ASN A 293 22.28 -18.95 -34.19
N LEU A 294 23.25 -18.59 -33.34
CA LEU A 294 23.05 -17.65 -32.23
C LEU A 294 22.94 -16.21 -32.74
N LYS A 295 21.87 -15.53 -32.32
CA LYS A 295 21.63 -14.09 -32.45
C LYS A 295 21.54 -13.46 -31.07
N TYR A 296 21.87 -12.18 -30.99
CA TYR A 296 21.89 -11.41 -29.75
C TYR A 296 21.00 -10.16 -29.85
N PRO A 297 19.67 -10.29 -30.06
CA PRO A 297 18.79 -9.13 -30.10
C PRO A 297 18.75 -8.41 -28.75
N VAL A 298 18.61 -7.08 -28.82
CA VAL A 298 18.24 -6.25 -27.67
C VAL A 298 16.75 -6.42 -27.45
N LYS A 299 16.36 -6.84 -26.25
CA LYS A 299 14.97 -6.96 -25.82
C LYS A 299 14.63 -5.88 -24.80
N ALA A 300 13.42 -5.33 -24.90
CA ALA A 300 12.87 -4.45 -23.89
C ALA A 300 12.65 -5.24 -22.58
N GLY A 301 12.95 -4.58 -21.47
CA GLY A 301 12.56 -5.00 -20.13
C GLY A 301 11.20 -4.41 -19.76
N VAL A 302 10.68 -4.80 -18.60
CA VAL A 302 9.29 -4.51 -18.21
C VAL A 302 8.92 -3.02 -18.16
N PHE A 303 9.85 -2.16 -17.73
CA PHE A 303 9.62 -0.71 -17.65
C PHE A 303 9.62 -0.08 -19.03
N LYS A 304 10.54 -0.50 -19.91
CA LYS A 304 10.53 -0.05 -21.30
C LYS A 304 9.28 -0.51 -22.04
N GLU A 305 8.86 -1.76 -21.83
CA GLU A 305 7.61 -2.29 -22.43
C GLU A 305 6.40 -1.44 -22.04
N ILE A 306 6.20 -1.14 -20.75
CA ILE A 306 5.04 -0.36 -20.31
C ILE A 306 5.11 1.10 -20.75
N VAL A 307 6.31 1.70 -20.81
CA VAL A 307 6.50 3.05 -21.34
C VAL A 307 6.22 3.09 -22.84
N GLU A 308 6.70 2.10 -23.61
CA GLU A 308 6.40 1.99 -25.04
C GLU A 308 4.90 1.77 -25.28
N LEU A 309 4.21 0.99 -24.44
CA LEU A 309 2.75 0.85 -24.50
C LEU A 309 2.02 2.16 -24.17
N ALA A 310 2.48 2.89 -23.16
CA ALA A 310 1.89 4.15 -22.75
C ALA A 310 2.08 5.27 -23.78
N LYS A 311 3.17 5.23 -24.55
CA LYS A 311 3.40 6.06 -25.73
C LYS A 311 2.71 5.51 -27.00
N GLY A 312 2.43 4.21 -27.00
CA GLY A 312 2.20 3.38 -28.18
C GLY A 312 0.76 3.36 -28.65
N ASN A 313 0.41 4.36 -29.47
CA ASN A 313 -0.28 4.24 -30.76
C ASN A 313 -0.94 2.88 -31.10
N VAL A 314 -2.11 2.56 -30.52
CA VAL A 314 -3.14 1.83 -31.27
C VAL A 314 -3.90 2.89 -32.06
N GLN A 315 -3.51 3.13 -33.33
CA GLN A 315 -4.39 3.91 -34.21
C GLN A 315 -5.53 3.00 -34.64
N SER A 316 -6.69 3.13 -33.98
CA SER A 316 -7.93 2.52 -34.45
C SER A 316 -8.66 3.54 -35.32
N ASN A 317 -8.83 3.23 -36.60
CA ASN A 317 -9.67 4.01 -37.52
C ASN A 317 -11.07 3.36 -37.67
N ILE A 318 -11.51 2.61 -36.67
CA ILE A 318 -12.78 1.87 -36.70
C ILE A 318 -13.86 2.72 -36.03
N GLU A 319 -14.71 3.35 -36.83
CA GLU A 319 -15.81 4.18 -36.33
C GLU A 319 -17.08 3.35 -36.02
N ASP A 320 -17.29 2.25 -36.76
CA ASP A 320 -18.48 1.38 -36.68
C ASP A 320 -18.10 -0.11 -36.59
N GLU A 321 -19.01 -0.93 -36.05
CA GLU A 321 -18.77 -2.37 -35.89
C GLU A 321 -18.53 -3.05 -37.25
N ILE A 322 -17.40 -3.74 -37.37
CA ILE A 322 -17.02 -4.43 -38.61
C ILE A 322 -17.59 -5.85 -38.61
N ASP A 323 -18.54 -6.11 -39.51
CA ASP A 323 -19.03 -7.46 -39.76
C ASP A 323 -17.97 -8.32 -40.46
N LEU A 324 -17.46 -9.32 -39.75
CA LEU A 324 -16.46 -10.29 -40.24
C LEU A 324 -17.07 -11.56 -40.86
N SER A 325 -18.40 -11.69 -40.90
CA SER A 325 -19.08 -12.91 -41.37
C SER A 325 -18.70 -13.26 -42.81
N ASN A 326 -18.69 -12.26 -43.69
CA ASN A 326 -18.45 -12.40 -45.13
C ASN A 326 -17.07 -11.94 -45.61
N LYS A 327 -16.20 -11.47 -44.71
CA LYS A 327 -14.84 -11.02 -45.06
C LYS A 327 -13.84 -12.17 -45.02
N LYS A 328 -12.98 -12.26 -46.04
CA LYS A 328 -11.82 -13.16 -46.02
C LYS A 328 -10.67 -12.50 -45.30
N VAL A 329 -9.86 -13.30 -44.62
CA VAL A 329 -8.69 -12.82 -43.89
C VAL A 329 -7.44 -13.38 -44.53
N TRP A 330 -6.52 -12.51 -44.90
CA TRP A 330 -5.26 -12.86 -45.56
C TRP A 330 -4.09 -12.50 -44.66
N LYS A 331 -3.09 -13.36 -44.61
CA LYS A 331 -1.77 -13.02 -44.07
C LYS A 331 -0.99 -12.31 -45.15
N MET A 332 -0.29 -11.23 -44.81
CA MET A 332 0.73 -10.66 -45.69
C MET A 332 2.00 -10.27 -44.93
N SER A 333 3.16 -10.64 -45.46
CA SER A 333 4.44 -10.03 -45.07
C SER A 333 4.61 -8.73 -45.85
N LEU A 334 4.92 -7.64 -45.16
CA LEU A 334 5.15 -6.33 -45.76
C LEU A 334 6.56 -5.88 -45.38
N GLY A 335 7.54 -6.19 -46.22
CA GLY A 335 8.96 -6.06 -45.91
C GLY A 335 9.50 -7.14 -44.95
N LYS A 336 10.82 -7.17 -44.78
CA LYS A 336 11.51 -8.00 -43.79
C LYS A 336 11.46 -7.35 -42.41
N ALA A 337 10.88 -8.06 -41.45
CA ALA A 337 10.79 -7.63 -40.05
C ALA A 337 12.16 -7.18 -39.50
N GLY A 338 12.23 -5.95 -38.99
CA GLY A 338 13.44 -5.36 -38.40
C GLY A 338 14.54 -4.95 -39.39
N ILE A 339 14.31 -5.06 -40.70
CA ILE A 339 15.25 -4.64 -41.75
C ILE A 339 14.63 -3.56 -42.64
N GLU A 340 13.37 -3.73 -43.03
CA GLU A 340 12.65 -2.86 -43.97
C GLU A 340 11.47 -2.15 -43.27
N ASP A 341 11.69 -1.63 -42.06
CA ASP A 341 10.65 -0.94 -41.31
C ASP A 341 10.24 0.40 -41.95
N ASP A 342 11.12 1.02 -42.74
CA ASP A 342 10.81 2.25 -43.48
C ASP A 342 9.81 2.00 -44.63
N LEU A 343 9.86 0.84 -45.29
CA LEU A 343 8.85 0.40 -46.27
C LEU A 343 7.47 0.28 -45.60
N TYR A 344 7.44 -0.33 -44.42
CA TYR A 344 6.20 -0.48 -43.65
C TYR A 344 5.60 0.87 -43.26
N ARG A 345 6.42 1.81 -42.76
CA ARG A 345 5.99 3.18 -42.44
C ARG A 345 5.43 3.90 -43.66
N SER A 346 6.13 3.84 -44.80
CA SER A 346 5.64 4.43 -46.05
C SER A 346 4.27 3.86 -46.47
N CYS A 347 4.05 2.56 -46.28
CA CYS A 347 2.76 1.93 -46.56
C CYS A 347 1.63 2.42 -45.63
N LEU A 348 1.95 2.68 -44.35
CA LEU A 348 1.02 3.30 -43.41
C LEU A 348 0.63 4.71 -43.88
N ASP A 349 1.63 5.56 -44.12
CA ASP A 349 1.44 6.97 -44.48
C ASP A 349 0.65 7.16 -45.79
N ASN A 350 0.84 6.24 -46.74
CA ASN A 350 0.19 6.28 -48.05
C ASN A 350 -1.09 5.44 -48.15
N ASN A 351 -1.50 4.75 -47.09
CA ASN A 351 -2.69 3.87 -47.09
C ASN A 351 -2.65 2.78 -48.18
N VAL A 352 -1.51 2.09 -48.32
CA VAL A 352 -1.30 1.05 -49.33
C VAL A 352 -0.65 -0.19 -48.74
N ILE A 353 -0.84 -1.33 -49.40
CA ILE A 353 -0.02 -2.54 -49.20
C ILE A 353 0.73 -2.84 -50.50
N LEU A 354 2.00 -3.24 -50.34
CA LEU A 354 2.91 -3.49 -51.45
C LEU A 354 3.43 -4.93 -51.42
N LEU A 355 3.41 -5.62 -52.55
CA LEU A 355 3.96 -6.96 -52.69
C LEU A 355 5.35 -6.90 -53.36
N GLY A 356 6.36 -7.44 -52.67
CA GLY A 356 7.75 -7.47 -53.14
C GLY A 356 8.09 -8.63 -54.08
N TRP A 357 7.08 -9.34 -54.60
CA TRP A 357 7.24 -10.43 -55.56
C TRP A 357 6.70 -10.00 -56.92
N GLY A 358 7.39 -10.42 -57.99
CA GLY A 358 7.07 -10.02 -59.36
C GLY A 358 7.82 -8.80 -59.85
N ASP A 359 8.72 -8.24 -59.04
CA ASP A 359 9.66 -7.16 -59.36
C ASP A 359 8.97 -6.00 -60.13
N ALA A 360 9.68 -5.38 -61.08
CA ALA A 360 9.17 -4.33 -61.97
C ALA A 360 8.38 -4.88 -63.17
N VAL A 361 7.67 -6.01 -63.01
CA VAL A 361 6.83 -6.60 -64.05
C VAL A 361 5.39 -6.14 -63.86
N ASN A 362 4.81 -5.56 -64.91
CA ASN A 362 3.42 -5.13 -64.89
C ASN A 362 2.47 -6.32 -65.19
N PHE A 363 1.66 -6.70 -64.21
CA PHE A 363 0.68 -7.78 -64.31
C PHE A 363 -0.75 -7.33 -64.53
N SER A 364 -1.05 -6.03 -64.76
CA SER A 364 -2.42 -5.50 -64.82
C SER A 364 -3.34 -6.27 -65.79
N LYS A 365 -2.80 -6.80 -66.90
CA LYS A 365 -3.55 -7.56 -67.92
C LYS A 365 -3.63 -9.07 -67.66
N CYS A 366 -3.05 -9.58 -66.57
CA CYS A 366 -2.96 -11.01 -66.31
C CYS A 366 -4.13 -11.51 -65.44
N GLU A 367 -5.19 -12.02 -66.05
CA GLU A 367 -6.45 -12.36 -65.35
C GLU A 367 -6.38 -13.60 -64.44
N ASN A 368 -5.41 -14.49 -64.68
CA ASN A 368 -5.25 -15.72 -63.91
C ASN A 368 -3.77 -16.13 -63.82
N ILE A 369 -3.50 -17.18 -63.04
CA ILE A 369 -2.14 -17.65 -62.80
C ILE A 369 -1.41 -18.06 -64.10
N GLN A 370 -2.12 -18.56 -65.11
CA GLN A 370 -1.50 -18.98 -66.37
C GLN A 370 -0.95 -17.76 -67.13
N PHE A 371 -1.72 -16.66 -67.20
CA PHE A 371 -1.24 -15.41 -67.78
C PHE A 371 -0.08 -14.80 -67.01
N ILE A 372 -0.07 -14.94 -65.67
CA ILE A 372 1.04 -14.48 -64.84
C ILE A 372 2.31 -15.29 -65.13
N LYS A 373 2.22 -16.62 -65.20
CA LYS A 373 3.35 -17.49 -65.56
C LYS A 373 3.89 -17.17 -66.95
N SER A 374 3.02 -17.05 -67.95
CA SER A 374 3.43 -16.63 -69.29
C SER A 374 4.15 -15.28 -69.26
N LYS A 375 3.66 -14.32 -68.47
CA LYS A 375 4.29 -13.00 -68.35
C LYS A 375 5.65 -13.04 -67.68
N LEU A 376 5.82 -13.87 -66.64
CA LEU A 376 7.10 -14.10 -65.98
C LEU A 376 8.11 -14.79 -66.92
N ALA A 377 7.65 -15.76 -67.72
CA ALA A 377 8.48 -16.42 -68.72
C ALA A 377 8.93 -15.46 -69.84
N GLU A 378 8.06 -14.55 -70.30
CA GLU A 378 8.39 -13.52 -71.31
C GLU A 378 9.56 -12.63 -70.87
N VAL A 379 9.65 -12.31 -69.58
CA VAL A 379 10.69 -11.43 -69.02
C VAL A 379 11.90 -12.19 -68.49
N ASN A 380 11.99 -13.50 -68.74
CA ASN A 380 13.04 -14.38 -68.23
C ASN A 380 13.20 -14.30 -66.69
N TYR A 381 12.09 -14.32 -65.96
CA TYR A 381 12.12 -14.35 -64.49
C TYR A 381 12.88 -15.60 -63.99
N PRO A 382 13.59 -15.53 -62.83
CA PRO A 382 14.34 -16.68 -62.31
C PRO A 382 13.46 -17.92 -62.12
N LYS A 383 13.78 -19.01 -62.82
CA LYS A 383 12.99 -20.27 -62.83
C LYS A 383 12.76 -20.84 -61.43
N ASP A 384 13.76 -20.72 -60.56
CA ASP A 384 13.73 -21.26 -59.19
C ASP A 384 12.67 -20.56 -58.31
N SER A 385 12.24 -19.36 -58.71
CA SER A 385 11.30 -18.50 -57.99
C SER A 385 10.02 -18.22 -58.76
N GLU A 386 9.94 -18.60 -60.04
CA GLU A 386 8.85 -18.29 -60.96
C GLU A 386 7.49 -18.77 -60.44
N ASP A 387 7.41 -20.04 -60.01
CA ASP A 387 6.16 -20.61 -59.51
C ASP A 387 5.68 -19.94 -58.21
N THR A 388 6.63 -19.58 -57.34
CA THR A 388 6.35 -18.88 -56.08
C THR A 388 5.85 -17.46 -56.34
N ALA A 389 6.56 -16.72 -57.21
CA ALA A 389 6.18 -15.39 -57.64
C ALA A 389 4.79 -15.41 -58.30
N ALA A 390 4.54 -16.35 -59.23
CA ALA A 390 3.23 -16.51 -59.87
C ALA A 390 2.13 -16.77 -58.84
N GLY A 391 2.39 -17.61 -57.83
CA GLY A 391 1.44 -17.90 -56.75
C GLY A 391 1.08 -16.68 -55.90
N TYR A 392 2.09 -15.91 -55.46
CA TYR A 392 1.88 -14.72 -54.64
C TYR A 392 1.26 -13.56 -55.43
N VAL A 393 1.76 -13.28 -56.63
CA VAL A 393 1.18 -12.27 -57.53
C VAL A 393 -0.26 -12.62 -57.87
N ASN A 394 -0.57 -13.88 -58.19
CA ASN A 394 -1.95 -14.29 -58.47
C ASN A 394 -2.85 -14.14 -57.24
N THR A 395 -2.34 -14.42 -56.04
CA THR A 395 -3.10 -14.26 -54.81
C THR A 395 -3.39 -12.78 -54.55
N PHE A 396 -2.36 -11.94 -54.58
CA PHE A 396 -2.47 -10.51 -54.35
C PHE A 396 -3.31 -9.79 -55.42
N LYS A 397 -3.10 -10.09 -56.70
CA LYS A 397 -3.82 -9.47 -57.81
C LYS A 397 -5.24 -10.02 -57.97
N ASN A 398 -5.40 -11.33 -58.07
CA ASN A 398 -6.64 -11.94 -58.57
C ASN A 398 -7.52 -12.53 -57.46
N LYS A 399 -6.96 -12.89 -56.29
CA LYS A 399 -7.73 -13.54 -55.21
C LYS A 399 -8.18 -12.60 -54.10
N ILE A 400 -7.31 -11.67 -53.69
CA ILE A 400 -7.68 -10.62 -52.72
C ILE A 400 -8.65 -9.65 -53.39
N GLN A 401 -9.77 -9.38 -52.73
CA GLN A 401 -10.82 -8.50 -53.23
C GLN A 401 -11.05 -7.31 -52.29
N ASN A 402 -11.74 -6.28 -52.78
CA ASN A 402 -12.14 -5.16 -51.92
C ASN A 402 -13.09 -5.68 -50.82
N GLY A 403 -12.89 -5.19 -49.60
CA GLY A 403 -13.61 -5.64 -48.40
C GLY A 403 -12.92 -6.78 -47.65
N ASP A 404 -11.93 -7.45 -48.24
CA ASP A 404 -11.12 -8.44 -47.54
C ASP A 404 -10.19 -7.78 -46.51
N LEU A 405 -9.84 -8.53 -45.46
CA LEU A 405 -8.89 -8.10 -44.44
C LEU A 405 -7.49 -8.66 -44.69
N VAL A 406 -6.47 -7.86 -44.42
CA VAL A 406 -5.06 -8.24 -44.50
C VAL A 406 -4.41 -8.01 -43.15
N VAL A 407 -3.84 -9.08 -42.58
CA VAL A 407 -3.05 -9.07 -41.35
C VAL A 407 -1.58 -8.97 -41.72
N ILE A 408 -0.95 -7.86 -41.34
CA ILE A 408 0.47 -7.61 -41.58
C ILE A 408 1.29 -8.22 -40.46
N THR A 409 2.11 -9.21 -40.78
CA THR A 409 2.92 -9.93 -39.79
C THR A 409 4.22 -9.22 -39.46
N ASP A 410 4.69 -9.41 -38.23
CA ASP A 410 6.03 -9.04 -37.75
C ASP A 410 6.78 -10.32 -37.36
N GLY A 411 7.36 -10.96 -38.37
CA GLY A 411 7.86 -12.34 -38.26
C GLY A 411 6.74 -13.37 -38.10
N ASN A 412 7.08 -14.57 -37.65
CA ASN A 412 6.12 -15.70 -37.62
C ASN A 412 5.22 -15.68 -36.38
N LEU A 413 5.69 -15.05 -35.30
CA LEU A 413 5.07 -15.10 -33.97
C LEU A 413 4.26 -13.85 -33.63
N LYS A 414 4.33 -12.81 -34.45
CA LYS A 414 3.67 -11.53 -34.16
C LYS A 414 3.02 -10.91 -35.41
N PHE A 415 2.14 -9.95 -35.18
CA PHE A 415 1.54 -9.11 -36.22
C PHE A 415 1.46 -7.66 -35.77
N ARG A 416 1.57 -6.75 -36.73
CA ARG A 416 1.77 -5.31 -36.49
C ARG A 416 0.68 -4.40 -37.07
N ALA A 417 -0.17 -4.91 -37.95
CA ALA A 417 -1.34 -4.17 -38.42
C ALA A 417 -2.43 -5.08 -38.99
N ILE A 418 -3.64 -4.54 -39.05
CA ILE A 418 -4.79 -5.09 -39.76
C ILE A 418 -5.36 -3.99 -40.65
N ALA A 419 -5.56 -4.29 -41.93
CA ALA A 419 -6.10 -3.39 -42.93
C ALA A 419 -7.28 -4.02 -43.67
N GLU A 420 -8.22 -3.19 -44.12
CA GLU A 420 -9.24 -3.56 -45.09
C GLU A 420 -8.82 -3.12 -46.49
N VAL A 421 -8.97 -3.99 -47.49
CA VAL A 421 -8.65 -3.66 -48.88
C VAL A 421 -9.76 -2.79 -49.47
N THR A 422 -9.39 -1.60 -49.96
CA THR A 422 -10.33 -0.62 -50.52
C THR A 422 -10.13 -0.42 -52.03
N GLY A 423 -8.92 -0.67 -52.53
CA GLY A 423 -8.56 -0.48 -53.93
C GLY A 423 -8.33 -1.78 -54.71
N ASN A 424 -8.68 -1.71 -56.00
CA ASN A 424 -8.26 -2.72 -56.98
C ASN A 424 -6.72 -2.76 -57.10
N TYR A 425 -6.21 -3.83 -57.68
CA TYR A 425 -4.78 -3.94 -57.98
C TYR A 425 -4.32 -2.82 -58.92
N GLU A 426 -3.22 -2.18 -58.55
CA GLU A 426 -2.52 -1.16 -59.33
C GLU A 426 -1.03 -1.57 -59.46
N TYR A 427 -0.40 -1.14 -60.54
CA TYR A 427 1.04 -1.29 -60.74
C TYR A 427 1.68 0.09 -60.71
N ASP A 428 2.62 0.31 -59.80
CA ASP A 428 3.30 1.59 -59.61
C ASP A 428 4.73 1.51 -60.14
N GLU A 429 4.98 2.16 -61.28
CA GLU A 429 6.30 2.21 -61.93
C GLU A 429 7.34 3.01 -61.14
N ASN A 430 6.91 3.95 -60.29
CA ASN A 430 7.80 4.90 -59.61
C ASN A 430 8.02 4.54 -58.14
N GLN A 431 7.78 3.29 -57.75
CA GLN A 431 7.86 2.87 -56.35
C GLN A 431 9.33 2.82 -55.85
N GLU A 432 9.65 3.63 -54.84
CA GLU A 432 10.99 3.87 -54.31
C GLU A 432 11.68 2.68 -53.62
N PHE A 433 10.92 1.73 -53.08
CA PHE A 433 11.39 0.52 -52.39
C PHE A 433 11.45 -0.71 -53.31
N GLY A 434 11.09 -0.58 -54.59
CA GLY A 434 11.10 -1.67 -55.58
C GLY A 434 9.93 -2.66 -55.47
N TYR A 435 8.90 -2.35 -54.67
CA TYR A 435 7.70 -3.18 -54.52
C TYR A 435 6.56 -2.61 -55.36
N HIS A 436 6.56 -2.90 -56.66
CA HIS A 436 5.70 -2.22 -57.64
C HIS A 436 4.22 -2.67 -57.64
N GLN A 437 3.89 -3.74 -56.91
CA GLN A 437 2.58 -4.37 -56.92
C GLN A 437 1.74 -3.80 -55.77
N LEU A 438 0.73 -2.99 -56.08
CA LEU A 438 0.07 -2.11 -55.11
C LEU A 438 -1.44 -2.40 -54.97
N ARG A 439 -1.94 -2.27 -53.74
CA ARG A 439 -3.38 -2.11 -53.46
C ARG A 439 -3.58 -1.05 -52.39
N LYS A 440 -4.64 -0.25 -52.54
CA LYS A 440 -5.07 0.70 -51.50
C LYS A 440 -5.81 -0.03 -50.40
N VAL A 441 -5.58 0.41 -49.17
CA VAL A 441 -6.19 -0.14 -47.96
C VAL A 441 -6.69 0.97 -47.05
N ASN A 442 -7.60 0.62 -46.14
CA ASN A 442 -7.85 1.39 -44.94
C ASN A 442 -7.21 0.66 -43.76
N TRP A 443 -6.29 1.30 -43.05
CA TRP A 443 -5.67 0.71 -41.87
C TRP A 443 -6.67 0.72 -40.72
N LEU A 444 -7.14 -0.46 -40.30
CA LEU A 444 -8.16 -0.60 -39.26
C LEU A 444 -7.54 -0.47 -37.87
N LYS A 445 -6.44 -1.20 -37.63
CA LYS A 445 -5.62 -1.11 -36.42
C LYS A 445 -4.14 -1.30 -36.74
N THR A 446 -3.29 -0.51 -36.11
CA THR A 446 -1.83 -0.69 -36.10
C THR A 446 -1.36 -0.94 -34.66
N PHE A 447 -0.30 -1.72 -34.49
CA PHE A 447 0.19 -2.16 -33.19
C PHE A 447 1.68 -1.85 -33.06
N SER A 448 2.04 -1.07 -32.03
CA SER A 448 3.43 -0.83 -31.65
C SER A 448 3.54 -0.87 -30.12
N PRO A 449 4.11 -1.94 -29.53
CA PRO A 449 4.73 -3.09 -30.19
C PRO A 449 3.74 -4.07 -30.85
N SER A 450 4.24 -4.89 -31.77
CA SER A 450 3.48 -5.95 -32.44
C SER A 450 2.86 -6.95 -31.45
N LEU A 451 1.62 -7.37 -31.70
CA LEU A 451 0.90 -8.34 -30.89
C LEU A 451 1.33 -9.77 -31.20
N LYS A 452 1.28 -10.66 -30.21
CA LYS A 452 1.58 -12.08 -30.40
C LYS A 452 0.45 -12.77 -31.16
N ASN A 453 0.82 -13.72 -32.01
CA ASN A 453 -0.15 -14.46 -32.80
C ASN A 453 -0.99 -15.45 -31.97
N GLU A 454 -0.41 -16.07 -30.94
CA GLU A 454 -1.03 -17.14 -30.13
C GLU A 454 -2.30 -16.68 -29.41
N ASP A 455 -2.37 -15.39 -29.11
CA ASP A 455 -3.51 -14.78 -28.44
C ASP A 455 -4.74 -14.70 -29.34
N TYR A 456 -4.56 -14.58 -30.67
CA TYR A 456 -5.62 -14.26 -31.64
C TYR A 456 -5.80 -15.29 -32.77
N PHE A 457 -4.79 -16.12 -33.05
CA PHE A 457 -4.75 -17.07 -34.16
C PHE A 457 -4.47 -18.49 -33.67
N LYS A 458 -5.07 -19.48 -34.32
CA LYS A 458 -4.99 -20.91 -33.93
C LYS A 458 -3.67 -21.58 -34.29
N LYS A 459 -2.85 -20.94 -35.14
CA LYS A 459 -1.60 -21.49 -35.69
C LYS A 459 -0.56 -20.38 -35.84
N ILE A 460 0.71 -20.78 -35.77
CA ILE A 460 1.84 -19.91 -36.07
C ILE A 460 1.83 -19.51 -37.55
N PHE A 461 2.21 -18.26 -37.87
CA PHE A 461 2.27 -17.81 -39.26
C PHE A 461 3.42 -18.49 -40.01
N SER A 462 3.17 -18.87 -41.25
CA SER A 462 4.21 -19.43 -42.12
C SER A 462 5.06 -18.31 -42.75
N GLN A 463 6.23 -18.69 -43.23
CA GLN A 463 7.14 -17.81 -43.97
C GLN A 463 6.59 -17.40 -45.36
N SER A 464 5.44 -17.92 -45.79
CA SER A 464 4.84 -17.52 -47.06
C SER A 464 4.41 -16.07 -47.06
N THR A 465 4.73 -15.33 -48.12
CA THR A 465 4.49 -13.87 -48.18
C THR A 465 3.00 -13.54 -48.11
N VAL A 466 2.15 -14.22 -48.86
CA VAL A 466 0.70 -13.98 -48.84
C VAL A 466 -0.09 -15.29 -48.93
N TYR A 467 -1.05 -15.50 -48.04
CA TYR A 467 -1.93 -16.68 -48.05
C TYR A 467 -3.20 -16.47 -47.23
N ASN A 468 -4.22 -17.29 -47.48
CA ASN A 468 -5.52 -17.21 -46.79
C ASN A 468 -5.43 -17.77 -45.36
N LEU A 469 -5.96 -17.03 -44.39
CA LEU A 469 -5.97 -17.37 -42.96
C LEU A 469 -7.31 -17.90 -42.45
N GLU A 470 -8.34 -18.08 -43.27
CA GLU A 470 -9.70 -18.43 -42.81
C GLU A 470 -9.73 -19.66 -41.90
N ASN A 471 -8.91 -20.68 -42.18
CA ASN A 471 -8.84 -21.90 -41.38
C ASN A 471 -7.96 -21.79 -40.12
N ALA A 472 -7.24 -20.66 -39.96
CA ALA A 472 -6.32 -20.40 -38.86
C ALA A 472 -6.76 -19.23 -37.96
N VAL A 473 -7.71 -18.40 -38.41
CA VAL A 473 -8.26 -17.28 -37.65
C VAL A 473 -9.34 -17.77 -36.68
N ASP A 474 -9.31 -17.24 -35.47
CA ASP A 474 -10.48 -17.25 -34.60
C ASP A 474 -11.28 -15.96 -34.83
N LYS A 475 -12.35 -16.05 -35.64
CA LYS A 475 -13.15 -14.87 -36.01
C LYS A 475 -13.78 -14.18 -34.81
N SER A 476 -14.02 -14.89 -33.70
CA SER A 476 -14.56 -14.30 -32.47
C SER A 476 -13.54 -13.38 -31.81
N LYS A 477 -12.28 -13.84 -31.69
CA LYS A 477 -11.18 -13.05 -31.14
C LYS A 477 -10.79 -11.90 -32.05
N LEU A 478 -10.79 -12.12 -33.37
CA LEU A 478 -10.52 -11.06 -34.34
C LEU A 478 -11.64 -10.01 -34.36
N SER A 479 -12.90 -10.42 -34.22
CA SER A 479 -14.03 -9.48 -34.05
C SER A 479 -13.85 -8.66 -32.78
N ALA A 480 -13.55 -9.29 -31.65
CA ALA A 480 -13.26 -8.57 -30.39
C ALA A 480 -12.10 -7.56 -30.53
N LEU A 481 -11.05 -7.92 -31.27
CA LEU A 481 -9.92 -7.03 -31.55
C LEU A 481 -10.30 -5.84 -32.45
N LEU A 482 -11.30 -6.00 -33.33
CA LEU A 482 -11.76 -5.00 -34.30
C LEU A 482 -13.09 -4.34 -33.89
N GLN A 483 -13.54 -4.52 -32.64
CA GLN A 483 -14.66 -3.76 -32.11
C GLN A 483 -14.31 -2.26 -32.12
N PRO A 484 -15.28 -1.38 -32.40
CA PRO A 484 -15.11 0.06 -32.24
C PRO A 484 -14.77 0.30 -30.78
N GLU A 485 -13.53 0.70 -30.52
CA GLU A 485 -13.20 1.21 -29.20
C GLU A 485 -14.00 2.50 -29.01
N ALA A 486 -14.64 2.66 -27.85
CA ALA A 486 -15.35 3.89 -27.52
C ALA A 486 -14.36 5.06 -27.62
N LYS A 487 -14.37 5.79 -28.76
CA LYS A 487 -13.56 6.98 -29.06
C LYS A 487 -12.27 7.06 -28.20
N HIS A 488 -11.26 6.26 -28.50
CA HIS A 488 -9.93 6.52 -27.94
C HIS A 488 -9.31 7.72 -28.68
N SER A 489 -9.60 8.90 -28.17
CA SER A 489 -8.74 10.09 -28.31
C SER A 489 -7.31 9.71 -27.94
N SER A 490 -6.34 10.30 -28.63
CA SER A 490 -4.90 10.37 -28.29
C SER A 490 -4.48 9.73 -26.95
N ASN A 491 -3.56 8.77 -27.02
CA ASN A 491 -3.09 7.86 -25.96
C ASN A 491 -2.46 8.49 -24.69
N LEU A 492 -2.60 9.80 -24.46
CA LEU A 492 -2.17 10.49 -23.24
C LEU A 492 -3.25 10.47 -22.12
N GLU A 493 -4.52 10.15 -22.43
CA GLU A 493 -5.59 10.08 -21.41
C GLU A 493 -5.60 8.74 -20.63
N ASN A 494 -5.15 7.65 -21.26
CA ASN A 494 -5.11 6.33 -20.62
C ASN A 494 -3.92 6.21 -19.67
N LYS A 495 -4.18 5.84 -18.42
CA LYS A 495 -3.13 5.68 -17.39
C LYS A 495 -2.62 4.25 -17.35
N TYR A 496 -1.31 4.09 -17.22
CA TYR A 496 -0.61 2.81 -17.15
C TYR A 496 0.05 2.67 -15.78
N VAL A 497 0.08 1.48 -15.19
CA VAL A 497 0.61 1.26 -13.85
C VAL A 497 1.63 0.12 -13.84
N LEU A 498 2.85 0.43 -13.41
CA LEU A 498 3.86 -0.58 -13.08
C LEU A 498 3.94 -0.75 -11.56
N ILE A 499 3.61 -1.95 -11.11
CA ILE A 499 3.77 -2.37 -9.71
C ILE A 499 5.11 -3.06 -9.56
N VAL A 500 5.93 -2.55 -8.64
CA VAL A 500 7.24 -3.07 -8.26
C VAL A 500 7.19 -3.55 -6.81
N ASP A 501 6.92 -4.84 -6.64
CA ASP A 501 6.87 -5.47 -5.33
C ASP A 501 8.29 -5.66 -4.77
N GLU A 502 8.45 -5.49 -3.46
CA GLU A 502 9.74 -5.61 -2.76
C GLU A 502 10.85 -4.74 -3.37
N ILE A 503 10.53 -3.46 -3.66
CA ILE A 503 11.40 -2.55 -4.41
C ILE A 503 12.81 -2.39 -3.78
N ASN A 504 12.91 -2.54 -2.46
CA ASN A 504 14.18 -2.46 -1.72
C ASN A 504 15.05 -3.73 -1.82
N ARG A 505 14.54 -4.85 -2.35
CA ARG A 505 15.32 -6.10 -2.51
C ARG A 505 16.27 -6.11 -3.70
N GLY A 506 16.12 -5.16 -4.62
CA GLY A 506 17.02 -4.94 -5.75
C GLY A 506 17.94 -3.74 -5.53
N ASN A 507 19.08 -3.70 -6.22
CA ASN A 507 19.90 -2.49 -6.29
C ASN A 507 19.23 -1.48 -7.23
N ILE A 508 18.36 -0.63 -6.67
CA ILE A 508 17.49 0.26 -7.45
C ILE A 508 18.31 1.19 -8.36
N SER A 509 19.41 1.75 -7.88
CA SER A 509 20.27 2.63 -8.69
C SER A 509 20.83 1.91 -9.92
N ARG A 510 21.20 0.63 -9.78
CA ARG A 510 21.65 -0.20 -10.91
C ARG A 510 20.50 -0.61 -11.83
N ILE A 511 19.33 -0.91 -11.27
CA ILE A 511 18.17 -1.36 -12.04
C ILE A 511 17.59 -0.22 -12.90
N PHE A 512 17.43 0.98 -12.32
CA PHE A 512 16.92 2.15 -13.03
C PHE A 512 17.99 2.80 -13.90
N GLY A 513 19.28 2.69 -13.55
CA GLY A 513 20.37 3.33 -14.27
C GLY A 513 20.14 4.84 -14.43
N GLU A 514 20.26 5.32 -15.65
CA GLU A 514 20.02 6.71 -16.05
C GLU A 514 18.54 7.13 -15.99
N LEU A 515 17.60 6.18 -15.98
CA LEU A 515 16.16 6.46 -15.98
C LEU A 515 15.63 6.96 -14.65
N ILE A 516 16.45 6.87 -13.60
CA ILE A 516 16.11 7.35 -12.26
C ILE A 516 15.73 8.83 -12.26
N THR A 517 16.26 9.62 -13.19
CA THR A 517 15.92 11.04 -13.36
C THR A 517 14.62 11.21 -14.14
N LEU A 518 14.34 10.32 -15.10
CA LEU A 518 13.18 10.43 -16.00
C LEU A 518 11.85 10.08 -15.35
N ILE A 519 11.87 9.43 -14.18
CA ILE A 519 10.64 9.15 -13.43
C ILE A 519 10.10 10.40 -12.71
N GLU A 520 10.89 11.46 -12.55
CA GLU A 520 10.46 12.72 -11.94
C GLU A 520 9.36 13.40 -12.77
N ALA A 521 8.31 13.92 -12.11
CA ALA A 521 7.17 14.53 -12.79
C ALA A 521 7.57 15.64 -13.77
N SER A 522 8.52 16.49 -13.38
CA SER A 522 9.02 17.60 -14.19
C SER A 522 9.87 17.17 -15.38
N LYS A 523 10.40 15.94 -15.39
CA LYS A 523 11.33 15.42 -16.39
C LYS A 523 10.66 14.48 -17.41
N ARG A 524 9.38 14.21 -17.22
CA ARG A 524 8.57 13.38 -18.13
C ARG A 524 8.16 14.15 -19.38
N GLU A 525 7.85 13.40 -20.43
CA GLU A 525 7.33 13.94 -21.69
C GLU A 525 6.06 14.75 -21.43
N GLY A 526 5.99 15.95 -22.01
CA GLY A 526 4.87 16.89 -21.79
C GLY A 526 5.08 17.92 -20.67
N ALA A 527 6.08 17.75 -19.80
CA ALA A 527 6.41 18.73 -18.76
C ALA A 527 7.34 19.85 -19.27
N ASP A 528 7.35 20.99 -18.57
CA ASP A 528 8.18 22.17 -18.91
C ASP A 528 9.69 21.85 -19.00
N GLU A 529 10.13 20.88 -18.20
CA GLU A 529 11.53 20.51 -17.99
C GLU A 529 11.82 19.08 -18.50
N ALA A 530 11.04 18.61 -19.49
CA ALA A 530 11.11 17.27 -20.05
C ALA A 530 12.54 16.88 -20.50
N LEU A 531 12.92 15.63 -20.24
CA LEU A 531 14.22 15.08 -20.62
C LEU A 531 14.07 13.76 -21.38
N SER A 532 15.00 13.51 -22.30
CA SER A 532 15.24 12.22 -22.94
C SER A 532 16.67 11.75 -22.70
N VAL A 533 16.90 10.44 -22.75
CA VAL A 533 18.22 9.82 -22.66
C VAL A 533 18.41 8.83 -23.80
N THR A 534 19.65 8.65 -24.25
CA THR A 534 20.00 7.61 -25.22
C THR A 534 20.33 6.30 -24.51
N LEU A 535 19.55 5.25 -24.76
CA LEU A 535 19.75 3.97 -24.09
C LEU A 535 21.06 3.27 -24.53
N PRO A 536 21.76 2.58 -23.63
CA PRO A 536 23.10 2.06 -23.87
C PRO A 536 23.13 0.88 -24.85
N TYR A 537 22.10 0.03 -24.91
CA TYR A 537 22.11 -1.17 -25.74
C TYR A 537 21.53 -0.90 -27.13
N SER A 538 20.32 -0.35 -27.20
CA SER A 538 19.62 -0.07 -28.47
C SER A 538 20.09 1.20 -29.16
N LYS A 539 20.78 2.11 -28.44
CA LYS A 539 21.18 3.45 -28.92
C LYS A 539 20.00 4.32 -29.37
N LYS A 540 18.78 4.01 -28.94
CA LYS A 540 17.57 4.80 -29.21
C LYS A 540 17.35 5.83 -28.10
N GLU A 541 16.74 6.95 -28.45
CA GLU A 541 16.23 7.89 -27.46
C GLU A 541 15.04 7.29 -26.69
N PHE A 542 14.97 7.64 -25.41
CA PHE A 542 13.94 7.19 -24.49
C PHE A 542 13.58 8.32 -23.53
N CYS A 543 12.29 8.51 -23.31
CA CYS A 543 11.70 9.40 -22.31
C CYS A 543 10.49 8.69 -21.68
N VAL A 544 10.01 9.17 -20.54
CA VAL A 544 8.86 8.56 -19.83
C VAL A 544 7.66 9.50 -19.94
N PRO A 545 6.47 9.04 -20.37
CA PRO A 545 5.29 9.89 -20.46
C PRO A 545 4.64 10.15 -19.09
N ASP A 546 3.80 11.17 -19.01
CA ASP A 546 3.09 11.57 -17.80
C ASP A 546 2.04 10.55 -17.34
N ASN A 547 1.50 9.75 -18.26
CA ASN A 547 0.49 8.73 -18.02
C ASN A 547 1.02 7.39 -17.45
N VAL A 548 2.32 7.26 -17.12
CA VAL A 548 2.91 6.04 -16.51
C VAL A 548 3.08 6.17 -14.99
N TYR A 549 2.43 5.34 -14.21
CA TYR A 549 2.47 5.39 -12.76
C TYR A 549 3.31 4.25 -12.18
N LEU A 550 4.08 4.54 -11.14
CA LEU A 550 4.90 3.58 -10.41
C LEU A 550 4.33 3.37 -9.01
N ILE A 551 4.06 2.12 -8.65
CA ILE A 551 3.68 1.72 -7.30
C ILE A 551 4.71 0.72 -6.78
N GLY A 552 5.53 1.14 -5.82
CA GLY A 552 6.44 0.26 -5.09
C GLY A 552 5.80 -0.32 -3.83
N THR A 553 6.19 -1.52 -3.43
CA THR A 553 6.01 -2.00 -2.05
C THR A 553 7.37 -2.19 -1.38
N MET A 554 7.44 -1.90 -0.08
CA MET A 554 8.69 -1.99 0.68
C MET A 554 8.43 -2.53 2.08
N ASN A 555 9.14 -3.59 2.47
CA ASN A 555 9.21 -4.00 3.89
C ASN A 555 10.24 -3.12 4.60
N SER A 556 9.83 -2.41 5.65
CA SER A 556 10.72 -1.51 6.39
C SER A 556 11.64 -2.23 7.39
N SER A 557 11.27 -3.44 7.82
CA SER A 557 12.07 -4.27 8.75
C SER A 557 13.33 -4.88 8.12
N ASP A 558 13.42 -4.95 6.78
CA ASP A 558 14.51 -5.64 6.09
C ASP A 558 15.83 -4.83 6.14
N ARG A 559 16.55 -4.95 7.26
CA ARG A 559 17.84 -4.27 7.52
C ARG A 559 19.00 -4.79 6.65
N SER A 560 18.84 -5.94 6.00
CA SER A 560 19.86 -6.60 5.15
C SER A 560 19.94 -6.02 3.72
N LEU A 561 19.09 -5.05 3.39
CA LEU A 561 18.96 -4.48 2.06
C LEU A 561 19.60 -3.10 1.97
N THR A 562 20.02 -2.71 0.77
CA THR A 562 20.57 -1.37 0.53
C THR A 562 19.49 -0.35 0.87
N GLY A 563 19.75 0.52 1.85
CA GLY A 563 18.84 1.61 2.18
C GLY A 563 18.50 2.38 0.91
N LEU A 564 17.22 2.74 0.74
CA LEU A 564 16.77 3.46 -0.45
C LEU A 564 17.55 4.79 -0.54
N ASP A 565 18.25 5.00 -1.66
CA ASP A 565 19.07 6.19 -1.89
C ASP A 565 18.24 7.46 -1.65
N ILE A 566 18.86 8.49 -1.07
CA ILE A 566 18.26 9.82 -0.87
C ILE A 566 17.71 10.35 -2.20
N ALA A 567 18.40 10.07 -3.32
CA ALA A 567 17.95 10.45 -4.65
C ALA A 567 16.60 9.80 -5.03
N LEU A 568 16.36 8.55 -4.64
CA LEU A 568 15.08 7.86 -4.86
C LEU A 568 14.00 8.36 -3.92
N ARG A 569 14.35 8.61 -2.65
CA ARG A 569 13.38 9.13 -1.68
C ARG A 569 12.74 10.45 -2.12
N ARG A 570 13.44 11.27 -2.89
CA ARG A 570 12.91 12.55 -3.43
C ARG A 570 11.95 12.38 -4.61
N ARG A 571 11.88 11.18 -5.20
CA ARG A 571 11.17 10.90 -6.47
C ARG A 571 9.90 10.06 -6.27
N PHE A 572 9.71 9.54 -5.07
CA PHE A 572 8.56 8.75 -4.68
C PHE A 572 7.84 9.39 -3.49
N THR A 573 6.52 9.31 -3.49
CA THR A 573 5.70 9.61 -2.31
C THR A 573 5.63 8.35 -1.44
N PHE A 574 5.97 8.47 -0.15
CA PHE A 574 5.95 7.34 0.78
C PHE A 574 4.64 7.30 1.54
N ILE A 575 3.93 6.18 1.44
CA ILE A 575 2.64 5.95 2.10
C ILE A 575 2.84 4.83 3.10
N GLU A 576 2.73 5.17 4.39
CA GLU A 576 2.87 4.21 5.48
C GLU A 576 1.63 3.31 5.56
N MET A 577 1.86 2.01 5.67
CA MET A 577 0.85 0.96 5.85
C MET A 577 1.09 0.31 7.21
N PRO A 578 0.61 0.91 8.31
CA PRO A 578 0.81 0.38 9.65
C PRO A 578 -0.02 -0.90 9.86
N PRO A 579 0.32 -1.73 10.86
CA PRO A 579 -0.59 -2.76 11.33
C PRO A 579 -1.92 -2.14 11.76
N LYS A 580 -3.03 -2.75 11.36
CA LYS A 580 -4.39 -2.35 11.68
C LYS A 580 -5.10 -3.45 12.51
N PRO A 581 -4.83 -3.57 13.83
CA PRO A 581 -5.52 -4.54 14.69
C PRO A 581 -7.04 -4.43 14.62
N GLU A 582 -7.58 -3.24 14.36
CA GLU A 582 -9.02 -2.98 14.19
C GLU A 582 -9.66 -3.79 13.05
N LEU A 583 -8.89 -4.28 12.07
CA LEU A 583 -9.41 -5.20 11.05
C LEU A 583 -9.77 -6.57 11.61
N LEU A 584 -9.33 -6.89 12.83
CA LEU A 584 -9.63 -8.12 13.57
C LEU A 584 -10.72 -7.88 14.63
N ASN A 585 -11.47 -6.77 14.54
CA ASN A 585 -12.63 -6.53 15.40
C ASN A 585 -13.60 -7.73 15.33
N ASP A 586 -14.15 -8.09 16.50
CA ASP A 586 -15.05 -9.23 16.69
C ASP A 586 -14.45 -10.63 16.42
N VAL A 587 -13.13 -10.72 16.18
CA VAL A 587 -12.44 -12.02 16.05
C VAL A 587 -11.99 -12.49 17.43
N ASN A 588 -12.74 -13.43 17.99
CA ASN A 588 -12.42 -14.08 19.27
C ASN A 588 -12.07 -15.54 19.05
N VAL A 589 -11.00 -16.02 19.69
CA VAL A 589 -10.70 -17.43 19.81
C VAL A 589 -10.96 -17.80 21.26
N GLU A 590 -12.08 -18.48 21.52
CA GLU A 590 -12.55 -18.70 22.90
C GLU A 590 -12.57 -17.37 23.69
N ASP A 591 -11.80 -17.25 24.78
CA ASP A 591 -11.73 -16.06 25.64
C ASP A 591 -10.64 -15.05 25.21
N VAL A 592 -10.04 -15.21 24.02
CA VAL A 592 -8.94 -14.35 23.54
C VAL A 592 -9.42 -13.43 22.43
N ASP A 593 -9.46 -12.14 22.74
CA ASP A 593 -9.64 -11.07 21.75
C ASP A 593 -8.36 -10.92 20.91
N VAL A 594 -8.45 -11.24 19.63
CA VAL A 594 -7.31 -11.24 18.71
C VAL A 594 -6.86 -9.81 18.34
N GLN A 595 -7.78 -8.84 18.29
CA GLN A 595 -7.43 -7.43 18.11
C GLN A 595 -6.59 -6.94 19.30
N GLN A 596 -7.02 -7.24 20.51
CA GLN A 596 -6.30 -6.87 21.72
C GLN A 596 -4.95 -7.59 21.80
N LEU A 597 -4.92 -8.88 21.48
CA LEU A 597 -3.69 -9.69 21.41
C LEU A 597 -2.63 -9.04 20.52
N LEU A 598 -3.00 -8.71 19.27
CA LEU A 598 -2.09 -8.09 18.32
C LEU A 598 -1.64 -6.70 18.78
N THR A 599 -2.57 -5.91 19.34
CA THR A 599 -2.28 -4.57 19.86
C THR A 599 -1.22 -4.62 20.97
N VAL A 600 -1.38 -5.50 21.96
CA VAL A 600 -0.46 -5.63 23.09
C VAL A 600 0.91 -6.15 22.65
N ILE A 601 0.94 -7.15 21.74
CA ILE A 601 2.19 -7.66 21.17
C ILE A 601 2.95 -6.53 20.46
N ASN A 602 2.27 -5.76 19.61
CA ASN A 602 2.90 -4.65 18.88
C ASN A 602 3.39 -3.54 19.80
N GLN A 603 2.63 -3.17 20.85
CA GLN A 603 3.10 -2.20 21.86
C GLN A 603 4.40 -2.64 22.53
N ARG A 604 4.54 -3.94 22.84
CA ARG A 604 5.77 -4.48 23.43
C ARG A 604 6.93 -4.47 22.44
N ILE A 605 6.68 -4.83 21.18
CA ILE A 605 7.70 -4.78 20.12
C ILE A 605 8.18 -3.35 19.89
N GLU A 606 7.29 -2.36 19.84
CA GLU A 606 7.67 -0.94 19.67
C GLU A 606 8.58 -0.45 20.80
N VAL A 607 8.34 -0.89 22.04
CA VAL A 607 9.18 -0.55 23.20
C VAL A 607 10.54 -1.25 23.15
N LEU A 608 10.56 -2.51 22.73
CA LEU A 608 11.78 -3.33 22.76
C LEU A 608 12.65 -3.18 21.50
N LEU A 609 12.08 -2.72 20.39
CA LEU A 609 12.73 -2.64 19.09
C LEU A 609 12.40 -1.33 18.38
N ASP A 610 11.38 -1.30 17.52
CA ASP A 610 10.86 -0.11 16.83
C ASP A 610 9.51 -0.43 16.15
N ARG A 611 8.89 0.59 15.55
CA ARG A 611 7.60 0.46 14.84
C ARG A 611 7.66 -0.32 13.51
N ASP A 612 8.83 -0.41 12.90
CA ASP A 612 9.01 -1.06 11.60
C ASP A 612 9.02 -2.60 11.72
N HIS A 613 9.17 -3.12 12.94
CA HIS A 613 9.13 -4.55 13.27
C HIS A 613 7.80 -5.01 13.88
N CYS A 614 6.77 -4.16 13.91
CA CYS A 614 5.46 -4.59 14.39
C CYS A 614 4.89 -5.73 13.53
N ILE A 615 4.13 -6.61 14.16
CA ILE A 615 3.46 -7.73 13.47
C ILE A 615 2.23 -7.21 12.72
N GLY A 616 2.16 -7.53 11.44
CA GLY A 616 1.01 -7.20 10.61
C GLY A 616 -0.21 -8.10 10.85
N HIS A 617 -1.40 -7.51 10.70
CA HIS A 617 -2.70 -8.16 10.90
C HIS A 617 -2.96 -9.33 9.94
N ALA A 618 -2.31 -9.38 8.77
CA ALA A 618 -2.47 -10.48 7.81
C ALA A 618 -2.12 -11.86 8.40
N ASN A 619 -1.26 -11.91 9.42
CA ASN A 619 -0.93 -13.15 10.13
C ASN A 619 -2.15 -13.79 10.82
N PHE A 620 -3.13 -12.97 11.22
CA PHE A 620 -4.29 -13.39 12.01
C PHE A 620 -5.59 -13.42 11.19
N MET A 621 -5.58 -12.98 9.92
CA MET A 621 -6.79 -12.89 9.11
C MET A 621 -7.50 -14.23 8.89
N SER A 622 -6.78 -15.36 8.91
CA SER A 622 -7.39 -16.70 8.82
C SER A 622 -8.31 -17.03 9.99
N LEU A 623 -8.17 -16.34 11.13
CA LEU A 623 -9.04 -16.52 12.29
C LEU A 623 -10.45 -15.95 12.07
N LYS A 624 -10.66 -15.11 11.04
CA LYS A 624 -12.02 -14.70 10.65
C LYS A 624 -12.87 -15.87 10.18
N ASP A 625 -12.26 -16.79 9.44
CA ASP A 625 -12.93 -17.97 8.89
C ASP A 625 -12.81 -19.18 9.84
N GLN A 626 -11.70 -19.29 10.56
CA GLN A 626 -11.40 -20.41 11.46
C GLN A 626 -10.88 -19.94 12.83
N PRO A 627 -11.75 -19.38 13.70
CA PRO A 627 -11.39 -18.89 15.03
C PRO A 627 -11.20 -20.03 16.04
N THR A 628 -10.24 -20.92 15.80
CA THR A 628 -9.95 -22.08 16.68
C THR A 628 -8.62 -21.91 17.40
N LEU A 629 -8.54 -22.46 18.62
CA LEU A 629 -7.30 -22.48 19.40
C LEU A 629 -6.16 -23.14 18.61
N GLN A 630 -6.45 -24.22 17.88
CA GLN A 630 -5.47 -24.89 17.03
C GLN A 630 -4.89 -23.95 15.96
N ASN A 631 -5.75 -23.20 15.24
CA ASN A 631 -5.28 -22.26 14.22
C ASN A 631 -4.46 -21.11 14.84
N LEU A 632 -4.88 -20.60 16.00
CA LEU A 632 -4.12 -19.59 16.75
C LEU A 632 -2.75 -20.13 17.20
N ALA A 633 -2.70 -21.36 17.71
CA ALA A 633 -1.46 -22.04 18.08
C ALA A 633 -0.53 -22.22 16.88
N ASP A 634 -1.07 -22.64 15.74
CA ASP A 634 -0.29 -22.80 14.50
C ASP A 634 0.26 -21.46 13.99
N ILE A 635 -0.53 -20.38 14.04
CA ILE A 635 -0.05 -19.02 13.72
C ILE A 635 1.15 -18.66 14.60
N PHE A 636 1.08 -18.92 15.91
CA PHE A 636 2.18 -18.60 16.82
C PHE A 636 3.43 -19.46 16.57
N LYS A 637 3.26 -20.78 16.47
CA LYS A 637 4.37 -21.73 16.28
C LYS A 637 5.06 -21.54 14.94
N GLN A 638 4.30 -21.31 13.87
CA GLN A 638 4.82 -21.35 12.50
C GLN A 638 5.15 -19.97 11.95
N ARG A 639 4.58 -18.89 12.48
CA ARG A 639 4.76 -17.52 11.95
C ARG A 639 5.28 -16.54 13.00
N ILE A 640 4.57 -16.36 14.11
CA ILE A 640 4.89 -15.29 15.07
C ILE A 640 6.22 -15.55 15.77
N ILE A 641 6.43 -16.73 16.35
CA ILE A 641 7.67 -17.04 17.07
C ILE A 641 8.88 -17.00 16.13
N PRO A 642 8.88 -17.68 14.96
CA PRO A 642 9.98 -17.56 14.00
C PRO A 642 10.27 -16.12 13.58
N GLN A 643 9.23 -15.29 13.37
CA GLN A 643 9.41 -13.88 13.03
C GLN A 643 10.05 -13.08 14.18
N LEU A 644 9.63 -13.33 15.42
CA LEU A 644 10.24 -12.70 16.60
C LEU A 644 11.69 -13.17 16.81
N GLN A 645 12.01 -14.43 16.49
CA GLN A 645 13.40 -14.92 16.51
C GLN A 645 14.28 -14.11 15.55
N GLU A 646 13.81 -13.86 14.33
CA GLU A 646 14.52 -13.04 13.36
C GLU A 646 14.68 -11.60 13.85
N TYR A 647 13.61 -10.99 14.39
CA TYR A 647 13.62 -9.60 14.84
C TYR A 647 14.54 -9.35 16.04
N PHE A 648 14.62 -10.32 16.95
CA PHE A 648 15.42 -10.23 18.15
C PHE A 648 16.76 -10.99 18.06
N PHE A 649 17.15 -11.48 16.87
CA PHE A 649 18.39 -12.25 16.66
C PHE A 649 18.56 -13.40 17.66
N ASP A 650 17.49 -14.20 17.83
CA ASP A 650 17.39 -15.29 18.81
C ASP A 650 17.58 -14.86 20.29
N ASP A 651 17.37 -13.58 20.63
CA ASP A 651 17.27 -13.12 22.03
C ASP A 651 15.91 -13.55 22.63
N TRP A 652 15.83 -14.83 22.98
CA TRP A 652 14.66 -15.48 23.57
C TRP A 652 14.15 -14.81 24.85
N SER A 653 15.01 -14.08 25.57
CA SER A 653 14.57 -13.31 26.74
C SER A 653 13.64 -12.18 26.31
N LYS A 654 13.99 -11.43 25.26
CA LYS A 654 13.12 -10.38 24.71
C LYS A 654 11.87 -10.96 24.06
N ILE A 655 11.98 -12.08 23.35
CA ILE A 655 10.80 -12.78 22.78
C ILE A 655 9.84 -13.17 23.92
N ASN A 656 10.36 -13.71 25.02
CA ASN A 656 9.55 -14.05 26.18
C ASN A 656 8.92 -12.81 26.84
N MET A 657 9.59 -11.65 26.84
CA MET A 657 9.00 -10.39 27.29
C MET A 657 7.85 -9.93 26.37
N VAL A 658 7.97 -10.07 25.05
CA VAL A 658 6.88 -9.78 24.10
C VAL A 658 5.66 -10.67 24.40
N LEU A 659 5.89 -11.95 24.72
CA LEU A 659 4.85 -12.92 25.08
C LEU A 659 4.39 -12.83 26.55
N ASN A 660 4.83 -11.83 27.31
CA ASN A 660 4.50 -11.65 28.74
C ASN A 660 4.88 -12.83 29.65
N ALA A 661 5.95 -13.55 29.34
CA ALA A 661 6.33 -14.77 30.06
C ALA A 661 5.15 -15.76 30.24
N ASN A 662 4.29 -15.87 29.22
CA ASN A 662 3.05 -16.66 29.28
C ASN A 662 3.24 -18.17 29.44
N GLY A 663 4.49 -18.66 29.39
CA GLY A 663 4.84 -20.07 29.57
C GLY A 663 5.22 -20.80 28.28
N MET A 664 5.03 -20.18 27.11
CA MET A 664 5.42 -20.75 25.81
C MET A 664 6.92 -20.94 25.66
N LEU A 665 7.71 -20.11 26.34
CA LEU A 665 9.16 -20.16 26.39
C LEU A 665 9.65 -20.39 27.81
N LYS A 666 10.57 -21.34 27.99
CA LYS A 666 11.20 -21.61 29.29
C LYS A 666 12.72 -21.69 29.16
N PRO A 667 13.48 -21.14 30.13
CA PRO A 667 14.92 -21.38 30.18
C PRO A 667 15.18 -22.86 30.39
N LYS A 668 16.01 -23.44 29.54
CA LYS A 668 16.50 -24.81 29.67
C LYS A 668 17.69 -24.82 30.60
N VAL A 669 17.61 -25.58 31.69
CA VAL A 669 18.77 -25.79 32.56
C VAL A 669 19.69 -26.80 31.89
N VAL A 670 20.89 -26.36 31.52
CA VAL A 670 21.91 -27.21 30.92
C VAL A 670 23.09 -27.31 31.88
N GLU A 671 23.42 -28.53 32.28
CA GLU A 671 24.59 -28.80 33.12
C GLU A 671 25.86 -28.71 32.26
N LYS A 672 26.45 -27.52 32.19
CA LYS A 672 27.57 -27.19 31.29
C LYS A 672 28.82 -28.03 31.58
N SER A 673 29.06 -28.37 32.84
CA SER A 673 30.14 -29.26 33.28
C SER A 673 30.02 -30.68 32.73
N ALA A 674 28.80 -31.17 32.49
CA ALA A 674 28.57 -32.48 31.90
C ALA A 674 28.81 -32.50 30.37
N LEU A 675 28.56 -31.38 29.68
CA LEU A 675 28.76 -31.26 28.23
C LEU A 675 30.19 -30.87 27.83
N PHE A 676 30.87 -30.08 28.67
CA PHE A 676 32.24 -29.61 28.43
C PHE A 676 33.16 -29.96 29.62
N PRO A 677 33.40 -31.26 29.90
CA PRO A 677 34.07 -31.69 31.12
C PRO A 677 35.55 -31.25 31.24
N ASN A 678 36.18 -30.87 30.13
CA ASN A 678 37.59 -30.46 30.07
C ASN A 678 37.76 -28.97 29.75
N VAL A 679 36.68 -28.18 29.81
CA VAL A 679 36.72 -26.73 29.57
C VAL A 679 36.41 -26.03 30.89
N ASP A 680 37.23 -25.06 31.27
CA ASP A 680 36.99 -24.24 32.46
C ASP A 680 35.86 -23.24 32.20
N THR A 681 34.62 -23.72 32.32
CA THR A 681 33.40 -22.93 32.10
C THR A 681 33.20 -21.79 33.10
N GLY A 682 34.04 -21.69 34.15
CA GLY A 682 33.96 -20.65 35.17
C GLY A 682 34.91 -19.45 34.96
N SER A 683 35.92 -19.56 34.10
CA SER A 683 36.87 -18.46 33.82
C SER A 683 36.55 -17.66 32.55
N GLU A 684 35.70 -18.19 31.67
CA GLU A 684 35.22 -17.50 30.48
C GLU A 684 33.80 -16.97 30.72
N GLY A 685 33.65 -15.66 30.93
CA GLY A 685 32.36 -14.98 31.09
C GLY A 685 31.37 -15.17 29.92
N PHE A 686 31.83 -15.79 28.83
CA PHE A 686 31.02 -16.26 27.71
C PHE A 686 29.88 -17.21 28.13
N PHE A 687 30.10 -18.06 29.14
CA PHE A 687 29.09 -19.04 29.57
C PHE A 687 28.10 -18.49 30.59
N GLU A 688 28.35 -17.38 31.28
CA GLU A 688 27.42 -16.86 32.31
C GLU A 688 26.19 -16.17 31.69
N ASP A 689 26.34 -15.56 30.51
CA ASP A 689 25.29 -14.76 29.88
C ASP A 689 24.34 -15.54 28.95
N GLN A 690 24.74 -16.73 28.48
CA GLN A 690 23.91 -17.54 27.56
C GLN A 690 22.98 -18.50 28.30
N LYS A 691 21.70 -18.11 28.41
CA LYS A 691 20.59 -19.01 28.72
C LYS A 691 20.11 -19.70 27.45
N THR A 692 20.05 -21.02 27.47
CA THR A 692 19.36 -21.80 26.44
C THR A 692 17.86 -21.79 26.73
N TRP A 693 17.04 -21.83 25.68
CA TRP A 693 15.57 -21.77 25.81
C TRP A 693 14.94 -22.92 25.04
N GLU A 694 13.75 -23.32 25.46
CA GLU A 694 12.93 -24.31 24.76
C GLU A 694 11.47 -23.86 24.66
N LEU A 695 10.82 -24.27 23.57
CA LEU A 695 9.39 -24.13 23.37
C LEU A 695 8.66 -25.20 24.17
N VAL A 696 7.53 -24.84 24.77
CA VAL A 696 6.72 -25.76 25.56
C VAL A 696 5.44 -26.09 24.80
N ASP A 697 5.47 -27.14 23.99
CA ASP A 697 4.38 -27.46 23.06
C ASP A 697 2.99 -27.51 23.70
N SER A 698 2.88 -28.11 24.89
CA SER A 698 1.61 -28.24 25.61
C SER A 698 0.99 -26.91 26.05
N THR A 699 1.77 -25.83 26.10
CA THR A 699 1.24 -24.50 26.46
C THR A 699 0.48 -23.83 25.33
N PHE A 700 0.74 -24.23 24.08
CA PHE A 700 -0.01 -23.73 22.92
C PHE A 700 -1.39 -24.38 22.80
N ASP A 701 -1.59 -25.52 23.46
CA ASP A 701 -2.90 -26.21 23.53
C ASP A 701 -3.78 -25.63 24.66
N SER A 702 -3.32 -24.57 25.34
CA SER A 702 -4.02 -23.91 26.44
C SER A 702 -4.35 -22.47 26.09
N ILE A 703 -5.64 -22.15 26.05
CA ILE A 703 -6.12 -20.79 25.80
C ILE A 703 -5.58 -19.79 26.84
N GLU A 704 -5.40 -20.24 28.09
CA GLU A 704 -4.89 -19.43 29.20
C GLU A 704 -3.51 -18.83 28.88
N SER A 705 -2.66 -19.56 28.14
CA SER A 705 -1.35 -19.07 27.70
C SER A 705 -1.46 -17.87 26.76
N PHE A 706 -2.49 -17.83 25.91
CA PHE A 706 -2.72 -16.68 25.02
C PHE A 706 -3.35 -15.52 25.80
N THR A 707 -4.30 -15.80 26.70
CA THR A 707 -4.90 -14.78 27.57
C THR A 707 -3.85 -14.09 28.44
N LYS A 708 -2.84 -14.83 28.92
CA LYS A 708 -1.69 -14.26 29.67
C LYS A 708 -0.89 -13.24 28.89
N ILE A 709 -0.89 -13.27 27.55
CA ILE A 709 -0.24 -12.25 26.73
C ILE A 709 -0.95 -10.90 26.92
N ILE A 710 -2.28 -10.92 27.05
CA ILE A 710 -3.14 -9.73 27.16
C ILE A 710 -3.24 -9.22 28.60
N LYS A 711 -3.30 -10.14 29.58
CA LYS A 711 -3.48 -9.81 31.00
C LYS A 711 -2.29 -9.02 31.56
N HIS A 712 -2.59 -7.94 32.28
CA HIS A 712 -1.63 -7.04 32.93
C HIS A 712 -1.51 -7.31 34.42
#